data_AF-A0A843B4N8-F1
#
_entry.id   AF-A0A843B4N8-F1
#
_cell.length_a   1.000
_cell.length_b   1.000
_cell.length_c   1.000
_cell.angle_alpha   90.00
_cell.angle_beta   90.00
_cell.angle_gamma   90.00
#
_symmetry.space_group_name_H-M   'P 1'
#
loop_
_entity.id
_entity.type
_entity.pdbx_description
1 polymer ?
#
loop_
_entity_poly.entity_id
_entity_poly.type
_entity_poly.pdbx_seq_one_letter_code
_entity_poly.pdbx_strand_id
1 'polypeptide(L)'
;MAADQRPNPDELLKQVVKEEKKRSRGKLKVFLGYSAGVGKTYAMLEDAHRRKDRGADIIVALLESHGRKETEELLVGLEIVPPRLIEHRGIRIEEPDIDAVMARGPELVLVDELAHTNAPGSRHLKRYQDVHELLEAGIDVYTTLNIQHLDSMNDAVAQITGVKVHETIPDSVLDDADEIKIVDIPPNELMQRFREGKVYIPSQAAIAVEHFFTEGNLIALREMTFRSAADHVDEQMLEYMKIRSIPGPWPVGETLLVCIGNNRTLNERLVRAGRRLADELKADWYAIYVETPAHSRLSRKDRMEAMRGLDLAAKMGAKTATSFAVSIAEEVVRFARKNNVIRIIVGRLPRPWWQELVFGSVASQMVSLSGPIDILIITGDSEKEKEDGEREAGAKKPFVKSHYFYCIWLVLIITIIAYFAQQYLSPTNLVMFYLIGVVVAAVTWGLWKAVFTAAVSVVMFDFFFVPPHYTFQIADTEYGITLVAFLFVGVAISFLVVRSKDNASAAQRREEYTSALYALSIDLASANGIERALEIVSGHVKRSCDCLSAFLLPYEGCLEVAYSYGDLDLDEKDMTAAGWTYRNGISSGKDTDTLSSAALRYYPLRTPSGVVGVMGIKPEEQDGIIRLEQERLIEAFASQTAMAIERIEFWNQICRSGKQGEGQTTIG
;
A
#
# COMPACT_ATOMS: atom_id res chain seq x y z
N MET A 1 -10.74 24.57 5.30
CA MET A 1 -9.30 24.90 5.36
C MET A 1 -8.60 24.09 4.27
N ALA A 2 -8.33 24.71 3.12
CA ALA A 2 -7.63 24.11 2.00
C ALA A 2 -6.22 24.68 1.96
N ALA A 3 -5.40 24.32 2.94
CA ALA A 3 -3.99 24.66 2.97
C ALA A 3 -3.21 23.35 3.15
N ASP A 4 -2.32 23.12 2.19
CA ASP A 4 -1.16 22.21 2.22
C ASP A 4 -1.23 20.91 1.39
N GLN A 5 -1.43 21.07 0.08
CA GLN A 5 -0.92 20.14 -0.94
C GLN A 5 0.02 20.91 -1.88
N ARG A 6 1.09 21.52 -1.34
CA ARG A 6 2.19 21.96 -2.22
C ARG A 6 2.96 20.70 -2.64
N PRO A 7 3.09 20.40 -3.95
CA PRO A 7 3.87 19.27 -4.41
C PRO A 7 5.32 19.41 -3.93
N ASN A 8 5.98 18.29 -3.65
CA ASN A 8 7.37 18.28 -3.22
C ASN A 8 8.26 18.91 -4.33
N PRO A 9 9.08 19.93 -4.03
CA PRO A 9 9.97 20.56 -5.01
C PRO A 9 10.90 19.58 -5.73
N ASP A 10 11.35 18.54 -5.04
CA ASP A 10 12.22 17.51 -5.62
C ASP A 10 11.47 16.59 -6.59
N GLU A 11 10.18 16.34 -6.34
CA GLU A 11 9.32 15.61 -7.27
C GLU A 11 9.05 16.45 -8.52
N LEU A 12 8.81 17.75 -8.37
CA LEU A 12 8.64 18.68 -9.49
C LEU A 12 9.93 18.78 -10.33
N LEU A 13 11.10 18.87 -9.71
CA LEU A 13 12.38 18.94 -10.45
C LEU A 13 12.65 17.65 -11.23
N LYS A 14 12.43 16.47 -10.60
CA LYS A 14 12.54 15.18 -11.30
C LYS A 14 11.56 15.08 -12.46
N GLN A 15 10.35 15.61 -12.31
CA GLN A 15 9.33 15.64 -13.35
C GLN A 15 9.75 16.56 -14.51
N VAL A 16 10.26 17.77 -14.25
CA VAL A 16 10.72 18.71 -15.29
C VAL A 16 11.88 18.11 -16.08
N VAL A 17 12.85 17.48 -15.43
CA VAL A 17 13.97 16.80 -16.11
C VAL A 17 13.48 15.62 -16.96
N LYS A 18 12.46 14.87 -16.50
CA LYS A 18 11.83 13.80 -17.28
C LYS A 18 11.09 14.36 -18.50
N GLU A 19 10.39 15.49 -18.36
CA GLU A 19 9.70 16.17 -19.46
C GLU A 19 10.68 16.75 -20.49
N GLU A 20 11.77 17.37 -20.07
CA GLU A 20 12.80 17.89 -20.99
C GLU A 20 13.42 16.76 -21.81
N LYS A 21 13.75 15.63 -21.18
CA LYS A 21 14.22 14.43 -21.87
C LYS A 21 13.18 13.85 -22.83
N LYS A 22 11.90 13.78 -22.44
CA LYS A 22 10.80 13.33 -23.32
C LYS A 22 10.61 14.28 -24.52
N ARG A 23 10.86 15.59 -24.37
CA ARG A 23 10.75 16.56 -25.47
C ARG A 23 11.89 16.51 -26.48
N SER A 24 13.09 16.13 -26.04
CA SER A 24 14.25 15.96 -26.93
C SER A 24 14.31 14.59 -27.62
N ARG A 25 13.59 13.59 -27.08
CA ARG A 25 13.50 12.23 -27.63
C ARG A 25 12.49 12.20 -28.78
N GLY A 26 12.78 11.41 -29.81
CA GLY A 26 11.82 11.07 -30.87
C GLY A 26 10.62 10.30 -30.31
N LYS A 27 9.53 10.27 -31.07
CA LYS A 27 8.28 9.61 -30.68
C LYS A 27 8.18 8.20 -31.25
N LEU A 28 7.76 7.26 -30.41
CA LEU A 28 7.52 5.88 -30.80
C LEU A 28 6.03 5.65 -31.06
N LYS A 29 5.70 5.19 -32.27
CA LYS A 29 4.36 4.71 -32.61
C LYS A 29 4.38 3.22 -32.92
N VAL A 30 3.59 2.45 -32.17
CA VAL A 30 3.51 0.99 -32.31
C VAL A 30 2.19 0.60 -32.96
N PHE A 31 2.26 -0.11 -34.07
CA PHE A 31 1.12 -0.76 -34.73
C PHE A 31 0.97 -2.15 -34.14
N LEU A 32 0.09 -2.29 -33.16
CA LEU A 32 -0.13 -3.52 -32.40
C LEU A 32 -1.21 -4.38 -33.06
N GLY A 33 -0.91 -5.66 -33.28
CA GLY A 33 -1.86 -6.64 -33.79
C GLY A 33 -1.85 -7.93 -32.99
N TYR A 34 -2.92 -8.71 -33.11
CA TYR A 34 -3.04 -9.98 -32.39
C TYR A 34 -2.35 -11.16 -33.10
N SER A 35 -2.01 -11.03 -34.38
CA SER A 35 -1.36 -12.07 -35.18
C SER A 35 -0.71 -11.51 -36.46
N ALA A 36 0.11 -12.32 -37.12
CA ALA A 36 0.57 -12.05 -38.47
C ALA A 36 -0.62 -12.06 -39.46
N GLY A 37 -0.60 -11.14 -40.43
CA GLY A 37 -1.64 -11.06 -41.47
C GLY A 37 -2.82 -10.12 -41.19
N VAL A 38 -2.92 -9.54 -39.99
CA VAL A 38 -3.94 -8.51 -39.68
C VAL A 38 -3.72 -7.17 -40.40
N GLY A 39 -2.58 -7.00 -41.09
CA GLY A 39 -2.29 -5.81 -41.90
C GLY A 39 -1.46 -4.72 -41.20
N LYS A 40 -0.70 -5.03 -40.15
CA LYS A 40 0.12 -4.06 -39.40
C LYS A 40 1.04 -3.21 -40.30
N THR A 41 1.85 -3.86 -41.14
CA THR A 41 2.77 -3.21 -42.07
C THR A 41 2.05 -2.33 -43.09
N TYR A 42 0.90 -2.78 -43.59
CA TYR A 42 0.07 -2.00 -44.50
C TYR A 42 -0.47 -0.74 -43.82
N ALA A 43 -1.02 -0.87 -42.60
CA ALA A 43 -1.53 0.25 -41.82
C ALA A 43 -0.43 1.25 -41.44
N MET A 44 0.79 0.76 -41.18
CA MET A 44 1.96 1.59 -40.92
C MET A 44 2.38 2.41 -42.14
N LEU A 45 2.44 1.78 -43.32
CA LEU A 45 2.74 2.46 -44.57
C LEU A 45 1.67 3.48 -44.98
N GLU A 46 0.40 3.16 -44.79
CA GLU A 46 -0.71 4.09 -45.06
C GLU A 46 -0.60 5.35 -44.16
N ASP A 47 -0.21 5.18 -42.90
CA ASP A 47 0.01 6.31 -41.99
C ASP A 47 1.27 7.11 -42.35
N ALA A 48 2.33 6.43 -42.79
CA ALA A 48 3.55 7.07 -43.28
C ALA A 48 3.26 7.94 -44.51
N HIS A 49 2.49 7.47 -45.50
CA HIS A 49 2.06 8.28 -46.64
C HIS A 49 1.26 9.51 -46.21
N ARG A 50 0.29 9.36 -45.29
CA ARG A 50 -0.46 10.51 -44.74
C ARG A 50 0.45 11.56 -44.11
N ARG A 51 1.55 11.14 -43.47
CA ARG A 51 2.53 12.06 -42.86
C ARG A 51 3.44 12.69 -43.93
N LYS A 52 3.83 11.92 -44.95
CA LYS A 52 4.60 12.40 -46.09
C LYS A 52 3.85 13.45 -46.91
N ASP A 53 2.55 13.26 -47.11
CA ASP A 53 1.68 14.21 -47.81
C ASP A 53 1.59 15.57 -47.09
N ARG A 54 1.94 15.62 -45.79
CA ARG A 54 2.07 16.84 -44.99
C ARG A 54 3.48 17.44 -45.03
N GLY A 55 4.40 16.85 -45.79
CA GLY A 55 5.77 17.33 -46.00
C GLY A 55 6.81 16.76 -45.03
N ALA A 56 6.51 15.71 -44.27
CA ALA A 56 7.48 15.08 -43.37
C ALA A 56 8.56 14.31 -44.15
N ASP A 57 9.80 14.34 -43.65
CA ASP A 57 10.93 13.56 -44.19
C ASP A 57 10.90 12.14 -43.62
N ILE A 58 10.63 11.14 -44.46
CA ILE A 58 10.38 9.76 -44.05
C ILE A 58 11.29 8.83 -44.82
N ILE A 59 11.97 7.94 -44.09
CA ILE A 59 12.74 6.85 -44.67
C ILE A 59 12.31 5.49 -44.15
N VAL A 60 12.53 4.47 -44.95
CA VAL A 60 12.32 3.06 -44.60
C VAL A 60 13.67 2.45 -44.28
N ALA A 61 13.87 1.98 -43.05
CA ALA A 61 15.09 1.28 -42.66
C ALA A 61 14.97 -0.23 -42.90
N LEU A 62 13.83 -0.82 -42.55
CA LEU A 62 13.52 -2.21 -42.81
C LEU A 62 12.01 -2.42 -42.85
N LEU A 63 11.52 -3.10 -43.89
CA LEU A 63 10.11 -3.46 -44.04
C LEU A 63 9.97 -4.86 -44.64
N GLU A 64 9.15 -5.70 -44.01
CA GLU A 64 8.85 -7.03 -44.53
C GLU A 64 7.53 -7.01 -45.32
N SER A 65 7.62 -6.96 -46.66
CA SER A 65 6.42 -7.04 -47.52
C SER A 65 5.81 -8.45 -47.55
N HIS A 66 6.60 -9.47 -47.22
CA HIS A 66 6.31 -10.90 -47.37
C HIS A 66 5.65 -11.26 -48.71
N GLY A 67 6.02 -10.57 -49.80
CA GLY A 67 5.51 -10.81 -51.16
C GLY A 67 4.10 -10.30 -51.43
N ARG A 68 3.56 -9.41 -50.60
CA ARG A 68 2.25 -8.78 -50.80
C ARG A 68 2.35 -7.58 -51.74
N LYS A 69 1.81 -7.72 -52.97
CA LYS A 69 1.78 -6.65 -53.98
C LYS A 69 1.21 -5.32 -53.46
N GLU A 70 0.10 -5.36 -52.73
CA GLU A 70 -0.56 -4.17 -52.17
C GLU A 70 0.37 -3.41 -51.20
N THR A 71 1.20 -4.11 -50.43
CA THR A 71 2.19 -3.50 -49.52
C THR A 71 3.39 -2.96 -50.30
N GLU A 72 3.84 -3.67 -51.34
CA GLU A 72 4.94 -3.25 -52.22
C GLU A 72 4.59 -1.99 -53.02
N GLU A 73 3.34 -1.84 -53.45
CA GLU A 73 2.85 -0.63 -54.10
C GLU A 73 2.93 0.59 -53.15
N LEU A 74 2.69 0.40 -51.86
CA LEU A 74 2.87 1.46 -50.86
C LEU A 74 4.33 1.75 -50.52
N LEU A 75 5.29 0.89 -50.87
CA LEU A 75 6.71 1.25 -50.75
C LEU A 75 7.12 2.26 -51.83
N VAL A 76 6.41 2.28 -52.96
CA VAL A 76 6.73 3.18 -54.07
C VAL A 76 6.62 4.63 -53.63
N GLY A 77 7.72 5.35 -53.80
CA GLY A 77 7.82 6.76 -53.46
C GLY A 77 8.41 7.02 -52.07
N LEU A 78 8.59 6.03 -51.19
CA LEU A 78 9.34 6.22 -49.95
C LEU A 78 10.84 6.04 -50.20
N GLU A 79 11.69 6.82 -49.52
CA GLU A 79 13.14 6.64 -49.55
C GLU A 79 13.49 5.40 -48.72
N ILE A 80 14.24 4.44 -49.28
CA ILE A 80 14.61 3.19 -48.61
C ILE A 80 16.11 3.18 -48.38
N VAL A 81 16.53 3.02 -47.13
CA VAL A 81 17.93 2.80 -46.78
C VAL A 81 18.28 1.34 -47.10
N PRO A 82 19.34 1.08 -47.89
CA PRO A 82 19.74 -0.29 -48.20
C PRO A 82 20.03 -1.08 -46.91
N PRO A 83 19.45 -2.28 -46.73
CA PRO A 83 19.70 -3.08 -45.54
C PRO A 83 21.14 -3.62 -45.54
N ARG A 84 21.68 -3.83 -44.34
CA ARG A 84 22.96 -4.49 -44.13
C ARG A 84 22.77 -6.00 -44.27
N LEU A 85 23.48 -6.60 -45.22
CA LEU A 85 23.48 -8.05 -45.42
C LEU A 85 24.52 -8.72 -44.52
N ILE A 86 24.06 -9.56 -43.59
CA ILE A 86 24.90 -10.34 -42.68
C ILE A 86 24.79 -11.82 -43.06
N GLU A 87 25.90 -12.48 -43.33
CA GLU A 87 25.94 -13.91 -43.62
C GLU A 87 26.18 -14.70 -42.34
N HIS A 88 25.19 -15.50 -41.93
CA HIS A 88 25.28 -16.34 -40.74
C HIS A 88 24.84 -17.77 -41.06
N ARG A 89 25.71 -18.74 -40.81
CA ARG A 89 25.45 -20.18 -41.05
C ARG A 89 24.97 -20.50 -42.48
N GLY A 90 25.45 -19.75 -43.49
CA GLY A 90 25.09 -19.93 -44.90
C GLY A 90 23.74 -19.33 -45.30
N ILE A 91 23.07 -18.58 -44.41
CA ILE A 91 21.87 -17.80 -44.69
C ILE A 91 22.25 -16.32 -44.69
N ARG A 92 21.77 -15.57 -45.69
CA ARG A 92 21.89 -14.11 -45.73
C ARG A 92 20.70 -13.50 -45.01
N ILE A 93 20.97 -12.71 -43.97
CA ILE A 93 19.97 -12.02 -43.16
C ILE A 93 20.09 -10.53 -43.44
N GLU A 94 18.97 -9.87 -43.68
CA GLU A 94 18.87 -8.42 -43.87
C GLU A 94 18.58 -7.75 -42.52
N GLU A 95 19.40 -6.77 -42.14
CA GLU A 95 19.20 -5.97 -40.93
C GLU A 95 19.23 -4.48 -41.26
N PRO A 96 18.56 -3.61 -40.48
CA PRO A 96 18.57 -2.18 -40.73
C PRO A 96 19.98 -1.60 -40.51
N ASP A 97 20.42 -0.71 -41.41
CA ASP A 97 21.65 0.05 -41.23
C ASP A 97 21.39 1.31 -40.38
N ILE A 98 21.48 1.13 -39.06
CA ILE A 98 21.20 2.19 -38.07
C ILE A 98 22.17 3.36 -38.21
N ASP A 99 23.44 3.10 -38.54
CA ASP A 99 24.44 4.15 -38.73
C ASP A 99 24.11 5.00 -39.97
N ALA A 100 23.66 4.37 -41.07
CA ALA A 100 23.20 5.08 -42.25
C ALA A 100 21.92 5.91 -41.99
N VAL A 101 20.97 5.36 -41.24
CA VAL A 101 19.74 6.08 -40.82
C VAL A 101 20.09 7.31 -39.98
N MET A 102 20.96 7.15 -38.98
CA MET A 102 21.40 8.25 -38.12
C MET A 102 22.17 9.32 -38.91
N ALA A 103 23.04 8.92 -39.83
CA ALA A 103 23.76 9.85 -40.69
C ALA A 103 22.84 10.63 -41.64
N ARG A 104 21.72 10.03 -42.07
CA ARG A 104 20.70 10.68 -42.90
C ARG A 104 19.80 11.64 -42.12
N GLY A 105 19.57 11.37 -40.84
CA GLY A 105 18.79 12.23 -39.93
C GLY A 105 17.37 12.56 -40.40
N PRO A 106 16.51 11.57 -40.69
CA PRO A 106 15.11 11.79 -41.09
C PRO A 106 14.25 12.31 -39.93
N GLU A 107 13.05 12.83 -40.22
CA GLU A 107 12.05 13.13 -39.18
C GLU A 107 11.42 11.83 -38.66
N LEU A 108 11.15 10.87 -39.55
CA LEU A 108 10.53 9.59 -39.23
C LEU A 108 11.23 8.44 -39.95
N VAL A 109 11.45 7.34 -39.24
CA VAL A 109 11.93 6.07 -39.79
C VAL A 109 10.92 4.95 -39.55
N LEU A 110 10.71 4.12 -40.59
CA LEU A 110 9.88 2.92 -40.50
C LEU A 110 10.78 1.70 -40.26
N VAL A 111 10.49 0.95 -39.19
CA VAL A 111 11.22 -0.25 -38.76
C VAL A 111 10.21 -1.35 -38.44
N ASP A 112 10.13 -2.40 -39.24
CA ASP A 112 9.19 -3.51 -38.97
C ASP A 112 9.69 -4.49 -37.90
N GLU A 113 8.75 -5.23 -37.30
CA GLU A 113 8.98 -6.33 -36.34
C GLU A 113 9.82 -5.97 -35.11
N LEU A 114 9.26 -5.18 -34.19
CA LEU A 114 9.96 -4.67 -32.99
C LEU A 114 10.61 -5.76 -32.11
N ALA A 115 10.02 -6.95 -32.05
CA ALA A 115 10.46 -8.06 -31.20
C ALA A 115 11.59 -8.91 -31.81
N HIS A 116 11.99 -8.63 -33.05
CA HIS A 116 13.00 -9.40 -33.79
C HIS A 116 14.34 -9.48 -33.04
N THR A 117 14.99 -10.64 -33.17
CA THR A 117 16.34 -10.85 -32.66
C THR A 117 17.35 -10.63 -33.77
N ASN A 118 18.15 -9.57 -33.64
CA ASN A 118 19.07 -9.16 -34.69
C ASN A 118 20.12 -10.23 -35.00
N ALA A 119 20.58 -10.28 -36.25
CA ALA A 119 21.61 -11.20 -36.69
C ALA A 119 22.92 -11.08 -35.85
N PRO A 120 23.63 -12.19 -35.58
CA PRO A 120 24.89 -12.15 -34.85
C PRO A 120 25.94 -11.27 -35.54
N GLY A 121 26.51 -10.32 -34.79
CA GLY A 121 27.43 -9.30 -35.33
C GLY A 121 26.79 -7.93 -35.58
N SER A 122 25.49 -7.81 -35.35
CA SER A 122 24.78 -6.51 -35.27
C SER A 122 25.19 -5.72 -34.03
N ARG A 123 24.96 -4.40 -34.07
CA ARG A 123 25.30 -3.46 -32.98
C ARG A 123 24.59 -3.84 -31.68
N HIS A 124 23.29 -4.11 -31.78
CA HIS A 124 22.44 -4.53 -30.67
C HIS A 124 21.89 -5.94 -30.89
N LEU A 125 21.52 -6.62 -29.81
CA LEU A 125 20.98 -7.99 -29.85
C LEU A 125 19.52 -8.01 -30.29
N LYS A 126 18.76 -6.96 -29.96
CA LYS A 126 17.32 -6.88 -30.17
C LYS A 126 16.95 -5.61 -30.94
N ARG A 127 16.00 -5.72 -31.87
CA ARG A 127 15.58 -4.60 -32.71
C ARG A 127 15.01 -3.42 -31.93
N TYR A 128 14.31 -3.68 -30.83
CA TYR A 128 13.84 -2.59 -29.97
C TYR A 128 14.96 -1.71 -29.39
N GLN A 129 16.18 -2.25 -29.25
CA GLN A 129 17.34 -1.48 -28.80
C GLN A 129 17.83 -0.54 -29.91
N ASP A 130 17.80 -0.98 -31.17
CA ASP A 130 18.06 -0.10 -32.32
C ASP A 130 17.02 1.02 -32.39
N VAL A 131 15.74 0.69 -32.19
CA VAL A 131 14.64 1.66 -32.13
C VAL A 131 14.86 2.68 -31.01
N HIS A 132 15.26 2.24 -29.81
CA HIS A 132 15.57 3.17 -28.72
C HIS A 132 16.73 4.11 -29.05
N GLU A 133 17.78 3.63 -29.71
CA GLU A 133 18.90 4.48 -30.13
C GLU A 133 18.47 5.54 -31.14
N LEU A 134 17.59 5.18 -32.09
CA LEU A 134 17.00 6.14 -33.04
C LEU A 134 16.15 7.20 -32.34
N LEU A 135 15.33 6.79 -31.36
CA LEU A 135 14.52 7.71 -30.56
C LEU A 135 15.41 8.65 -29.73
N GLU A 136 16.50 8.15 -29.15
CA GLU A 136 17.47 8.97 -28.41
C GLU A 136 18.18 10.00 -29.29
N ALA A 137 18.37 9.70 -30.58
CA ALA A 137 18.87 10.65 -31.58
C ALA A 137 17.82 11.71 -32.01
N GLY A 138 16.59 11.63 -31.49
CA GLY A 138 15.51 12.58 -31.81
C GLY A 138 14.71 12.22 -33.07
N ILE A 139 14.86 11.01 -33.61
CA ILE A 139 14.15 10.53 -34.80
C ILE A 139 12.87 9.82 -34.38
N ASP A 140 11.72 10.17 -34.95
CA ASP A 140 10.47 9.42 -34.69
C ASP A 140 10.56 8.03 -35.31
N VAL A 141 9.96 7.03 -34.67
CA VAL A 141 9.97 5.64 -35.17
C VAL A 141 8.56 5.09 -35.24
N TYR A 142 8.19 4.56 -36.42
CA TYR A 142 6.99 3.72 -36.58
C TYR A 142 7.42 2.26 -36.68
N THR A 143 6.78 1.41 -35.87
CA THR A 143 7.10 -0.02 -35.81
C THR A 143 5.87 -0.89 -35.69
N THR A 144 5.99 -2.18 -35.99
CA THR A 144 4.91 -3.15 -35.76
C THR A 144 5.26 -4.15 -34.67
N LEU A 145 4.25 -4.64 -33.97
CA LEU A 145 4.38 -5.64 -32.90
C LEU A 145 3.16 -6.56 -32.89
N ASN A 146 3.37 -7.86 -32.64
CA ASN A 146 2.28 -8.77 -32.27
C ASN A 146 2.26 -8.99 -30.76
N ILE A 147 1.05 -9.11 -30.19
CA ILE A 147 0.85 -9.33 -28.75
C ILE A 147 1.61 -10.56 -28.22
N GLN A 148 1.77 -11.58 -29.05
CA GLN A 148 2.44 -12.84 -28.72
C GLN A 148 3.92 -12.70 -28.34
N HIS A 149 4.55 -11.58 -28.67
CA HIS A 149 5.95 -11.34 -28.38
C HIS A 149 6.17 -10.63 -27.04
N LEU A 150 5.13 -10.14 -26.37
CA LEU A 150 5.29 -9.58 -25.03
C LEU A 150 5.69 -10.67 -24.03
N ASP A 151 6.71 -10.40 -23.21
CA ASP A 151 7.21 -11.34 -22.20
C ASP A 151 6.09 -11.80 -21.26
N SER A 152 5.27 -10.87 -20.76
CA SER A 152 4.14 -11.19 -19.86
C SER A 152 3.07 -12.10 -20.48
N MET A 153 2.96 -12.11 -21.81
CA MET A 153 1.93 -12.85 -22.55
C MET A 153 2.42 -14.21 -23.03
N ASN A 154 3.73 -14.48 -23.03
CA ASN A 154 4.30 -15.69 -23.65
C ASN A 154 3.71 -16.99 -23.08
N ASP A 155 3.62 -17.11 -21.75
CA ASP A 155 3.08 -18.31 -21.11
C ASP A 155 1.59 -18.52 -21.42
N ALA A 156 0.80 -17.44 -21.41
CA ALA A 156 -0.62 -17.50 -21.73
C ALA A 156 -0.85 -17.87 -23.21
N VAL A 157 -0.05 -17.30 -24.11
CA VAL A 157 -0.10 -17.61 -25.54
C VAL A 157 0.33 -19.04 -25.82
N ALA A 158 1.38 -19.54 -25.16
CA ALA A 158 1.82 -20.93 -25.29
C ALA A 158 0.75 -21.91 -24.78
N GLN A 159 0.03 -21.57 -23.71
CA GLN A 159 -1.07 -22.39 -23.18
C GLN A 159 -2.27 -22.46 -24.14
N ILE A 160 -2.57 -21.37 -24.83
CA ILE A 160 -3.70 -21.29 -25.78
C ILE A 160 -3.34 -21.95 -27.11
N THR A 161 -2.18 -21.58 -27.67
CA THR A 161 -1.80 -21.95 -29.04
C THR A 161 -1.02 -23.25 -29.12
N GLY A 162 -0.45 -23.72 -28.01
CA GLY A 162 0.48 -24.85 -27.97
C GLY A 162 1.86 -24.55 -28.57
N VAL A 163 2.12 -23.31 -28.99
CA VAL A 163 3.37 -22.88 -29.62
C VAL A 163 4.11 -21.92 -28.70
N LYS A 164 5.38 -22.22 -28.40
CA LYS A 164 6.23 -21.34 -27.60
C LYS A 164 6.86 -20.26 -28.48
N VAL A 165 6.73 -19.00 -28.07
CA VAL A 165 7.33 -17.87 -28.78
C VAL A 165 8.75 -17.66 -28.27
N HIS A 166 9.73 -17.70 -29.17
CA HIS A 166 11.15 -17.55 -28.82
C HIS A 166 11.64 -16.11 -28.88
N GLU A 167 11.03 -15.31 -29.75
CA GLU A 167 11.36 -13.89 -29.89
C GLU A 167 10.42 -13.09 -29.03
N THR A 168 10.95 -12.57 -27.92
CA THR A 168 10.18 -11.76 -26.99
C THR A 168 10.77 -10.39 -26.78
N ILE A 169 9.92 -9.51 -26.24
CA ILE A 169 10.21 -8.14 -25.88
C ILE A 169 9.62 -7.83 -24.48
N PRO A 170 10.34 -7.07 -23.63
CA PRO A 170 9.80 -6.62 -22.35
C PRO A 170 8.59 -5.70 -22.54
N ASP A 171 7.59 -5.85 -21.68
CA ASP A 171 6.37 -5.02 -21.66
C ASP A 171 6.68 -3.52 -21.57
N SER A 172 7.73 -3.15 -20.83
CA SER A 172 8.15 -1.76 -20.65
C SER A 172 8.45 -1.03 -21.96
N VAL A 173 8.81 -1.76 -23.04
CA VAL A 173 9.04 -1.14 -24.34
C VAL A 173 7.72 -0.68 -24.98
N LEU A 174 6.65 -1.44 -24.77
CA LEU A 174 5.31 -1.06 -25.21
C LEU A 174 4.76 0.07 -24.32
N ASP A 175 5.02 0.03 -23.02
CA ASP A 175 4.64 1.08 -22.07
C ASP A 175 5.31 2.43 -22.39
N ASP A 176 6.55 2.38 -22.91
CA ASP A 176 7.32 3.55 -23.34
C ASP A 176 6.84 4.15 -24.69
N ALA A 177 5.88 3.53 -25.38
CA ALA A 177 5.35 4.03 -26.64
C ALA A 177 4.49 5.29 -26.45
N ASP A 178 4.67 6.27 -27.33
CA ASP A 178 3.89 7.51 -27.30
C ASP A 178 2.49 7.33 -27.89
N GLU A 179 2.35 6.42 -28.87
CA GLU A 179 1.07 6.10 -29.50
C GLU A 179 0.99 4.60 -29.85
N ILE A 180 -0.09 3.94 -29.44
CA ILE A 180 -0.41 2.56 -29.86
C ILE A 180 -1.63 2.60 -30.77
N LYS A 181 -1.47 2.09 -32.00
CA LYS A 181 -2.57 1.91 -32.96
C LYS A 181 -2.89 0.43 -33.11
N ILE A 182 -4.06 0.03 -32.64
CA ILE A 182 -4.55 -1.35 -32.81
C ILE A 182 -4.91 -1.56 -34.28
N VAL A 183 -4.34 -2.62 -34.88
CA VAL A 183 -4.67 -3.08 -36.22
C VAL A 183 -5.45 -4.39 -36.11
N ASP A 184 -6.73 -4.34 -36.47
CA ASP A 184 -7.68 -5.41 -36.23
C ASP A 184 -8.40 -5.83 -37.52
N ILE A 185 -8.61 -7.14 -37.63
CA ILE A 185 -9.42 -7.80 -38.66
C ILE A 185 -10.21 -8.91 -37.94
N PRO A 186 -11.48 -9.18 -38.31
CA PRO A 186 -12.23 -10.32 -37.76
C PRO A 186 -11.48 -11.67 -37.92
N PRO A 187 -11.47 -12.55 -36.89
CA PRO A 187 -10.75 -13.83 -36.95
C PRO A 187 -11.12 -14.73 -38.14
N ASN A 188 -12.39 -14.76 -38.53
CA ASN A 188 -12.88 -15.49 -39.69
C ASN A 188 -12.30 -14.95 -41.01
N GLU A 189 -12.14 -13.64 -41.14
CA GLU A 189 -11.52 -13.00 -42.31
C GLU A 189 -10.00 -13.24 -42.31
N LEU A 190 -9.33 -13.20 -41.16
CA LEU A 190 -7.91 -13.55 -41.08
C LEU A 190 -7.67 -15.02 -41.47
N MET A 191 -8.53 -15.92 -41.02
CA MET A 191 -8.53 -17.33 -41.43
C MET A 191 -8.75 -17.50 -42.93
N GLN A 192 -9.65 -16.70 -43.52
CA GLN A 192 -9.84 -16.70 -44.96
C GLN A 192 -8.57 -16.22 -45.69
N ARG A 193 -7.95 -15.13 -45.24
CA ARG A 193 -6.67 -14.64 -45.80
C ARG A 193 -5.55 -15.68 -45.68
N PHE A 194 -5.53 -16.44 -44.60
CA PHE A 194 -4.61 -17.54 -44.40
C PHE A 194 -4.84 -18.66 -45.43
N ARG A 195 -6.09 -19.11 -45.61
CA ARG A 195 -6.46 -20.13 -46.62
C ARG A 195 -6.21 -19.68 -48.06
N GLU A 196 -6.34 -18.39 -48.34
CA GLU A 196 -6.05 -17.80 -49.65
C GLU A 196 -4.54 -17.59 -49.91
N GLY A 197 -3.66 -17.96 -48.97
CA GLY A 197 -2.21 -17.80 -49.10
C GLY A 197 -1.73 -16.35 -49.00
N LYS A 198 -2.58 -15.43 -48.51
CA LYS A 198 -2.25 -14.01 -48.30
C LYS A 198 -1.50 -13.75 -46.99
N VAL A 199 -1.32 -14.79 -46.17
CA VAL A 199 -0.50 -14.78 -44.94
C VAL A 199 0.71 -15.67 -45.19
N TYR A 200 1.90 -15.06 -45.14
CA TYR A 200 3.15 -15.77 -45.38
C TYR A 200 3.49 -16.69 -44.22
N ILE A 201 4.03 -17.87 -44.55
CA ILE A 201 4.50 -18.86 -43.59
C ILE A 201 5.91 -19.28 -44.03
N PRO A 202 6.94 -19.13 -43.18
CA PRO A 202 8.22 -19.75 -43.44
C PRO A 202 8.03 -21.27 -43.58
N SER A 203 8.56 -21.86 -44.65
CA SER A 203 8.33 -23.28 -45.01
C SER A 203 8.71 -24.30 -43.91
N GLN A 204 9.49 -23.88 -42.91
CA GLN A 204 9.93 -24.69 -41.77
C GLN A 204 8.91 -24.77 -40.62
N ALA A 205 7.82 -23.97 -40.63
CA ALA A 205 6.89 -23.82 -39.51
C ALA A 205 5.43 -24.25 -39.79
N ALA A 206 5.13 -24.85 -40.94
CA ALA A 206 3.76 -25.07 -41.42
C ALA A 206 2.81 -25.75 -40.41
N ILE A 207 3.28 -26.77 -39.68
CA ILE A 207 2.46 -27.52 -38.71
C ILE A 207 2.16 -26.69 -37.46
N ALA A 208 3.14 -25.95 -36.93
CA ALA A 208 2.94 -25.07 -35.78
C ALA A 208 1.96 -23.94 -36.10
N VAL A 209 1.99 -23.47 -37.35
CA VAL A 209 1.12 -22.40 -37.83
C VAL A 209 -0.33 -22.86 -38.01
N GLU A 210 -0.60 -24.10 -38.45
CA GLU A 210 -1.98 -24.62 -38.49
C GLU A 210 -2.63 -24.70 -37.11
N HIS A 211 -1.87 -25.09 -36.08
CA HIS A 211 -2.37 -25.09 -34.70
C HIS A 211 -2.55 -23.67 -34.14
N PHE A 212 -1.70 -22.74 -34.57
CA PHE A 212 -1.80 -21.34 -34.17
C PHE A 212 -3.05 -20.65 -34.77
N PHE A 213 -3.30 -20.86 -36.07
CA PHE A 213 -4.43 -20.27 -36.81
C PHE A 213 -5.71 -21.10 -36.64
N THR A 214 -6.26 -21.11 -35.43
CA THR A 214 -7.61 -21.61 -35.15
C THR A 214 -8.50 -20.49 -34.65
N GLU A 215 -9.81 -20.58 -34.90
CA GLU A 215 -10.77 -19.53 -34.53
C GLU A 215 -10.71 -19.18 -33.02
N GLY A 216 -10.69 -20.20 -32.15
CA GLY A 216 -10.58 -20.00 -30.70
C GLY A 216 -9.30 -19.28 -30.28
N ASN A 217 -8.16 -19.67 -30.86
CA ASN A 217 -6.87 -19.05 -30.55
C ASN A 217 -6.83 -17.57 -30.99
N LEU A 218 -7.32 -17.28 -32.20
CA LEU A 218 -7.36 -15.93 -32.73
C LEU A 218 -8.32 -15.02 -31.95
N ILE A 219 -9.47 -15.54 -31.48
CA ILE A 219 -10.38 -14.79 -30.60
C ILE A 219 -9.67 -14.43 -29.29
N ALA A 220 -8.97 -15.38 -28.66
CA ALA A 220 -8.27 -15.13 -27.42
C ALA A 220 -7.13 -14.11 -27.57
N LEU A 221 -6.31 -14.24 -28.62
CA LEU A 221 -5.23 -13.29 -28.93
C LEU A 221 -5.79 -11.89 -29.23
N ARG A 222 -6.94 -11.81 -29.90
CA ARG A 222 -7.63 -10.54 -30.17
C ARG A 222 -8.11 -9.89 -28.88
N GLU A 223 -8.72 -10.65 -27.95
CA GLU A 223 -9.10 -10.14 -26.63
C GLU A 223 -7.89 -9.62 -25.84
N MET A 224 -6.79 -10.39 -25.83
CA MET A 224 -5.54 -10.00 -25.17
C MET A 224 -4.98 -8.69 -25.72
N THR A 225 -5.04 -8.52 -27.05
CA THR A 225 -4.57 -7.30 -27.73
C THR A 225 -5.39 -6.08 -27.32
N PHE A 226 -6.72 -6.19 -27.29
CA PHE A 226 -7.58 -5.09 -26.84
C PHE A 226 -7.38 -4.77 -25.36
N ARG A 227 -7.20 -5.78 -24.51
CA ARG A 227 -6.93 -5.58 -23.08
C ARG A 227 -5.60 -4.85 -22.86
N SER A 228 -4.52 -5.32 -23.47
CA SER A 228 -3.20 -4.68 -23.37
C SER A 228 -3.20 -3.23 -23.86
N ALA A 229 -3.93 -2.94 -24.95
CA ALA A 229 -4.08 -1.57 -25.41
C ALA A 229 -4.91 -0.69 -24.45
N ALA A 230 -5.93 -1.26 -23.79
CA ALA A 230 -6.69 -0.55 -22.77
C ALA A 230 -5.83 -0.25 -21.52
N ASP A 231 -5.05 -1.24 -21.06
CA ASP A 231 -4.15 -1.09 -19.90
C ASP A 231 -3.13 0.04 -20.14
N HIS A 232 -2.60 0.15 -21.36
CA HIS A 232 -1.70 1.25 -21.74
C HIS A 232 -2.38 2.63 -21.71
N VAL A 233 -3.61 2.74 -22.22
CA VAL A 233 -4.38 3.99 -22.17
C VAL A 233 -4.64 4.42 -20.72
N ASP A 234 -4.89 3.45 -19.83
CA ASP A 234 -5.07 3.71 -18.41
C ASP A 234 -3.79 4.24 -17.75
N GLU A 235 -2.62 3.69 -18.07
CA GLU A 235 -1.34 4.19 -17.55
C GLU A 235 -1.02 5.61 -18.04
N GLN A 236 -1.21 5.90 -19.34
CA GLN A 236 -1.04 7.25 -19.89
C GLN A 236 -1.95 8.26 -19.17
N MET A 237 -3.19 7.85 -18.87
CA MET A 237 -4.12 8.67 -18.13
C MET A 237 -3.66 8.94 -16.69
N LEU A 238 -3.15 7.92 -15.99
CA LEU A 238 -2.57 8.07 -14.65
C LEU A 238 -1.35 9.01 -14.65
N GLU A 239 -0.48 8.94 -15.66
CA GLU A 239 0.65 9.86 -15.82
C GLU A 239 0.14 11.30 -16.04
N TYR A 240 -0.84 11.50 -16.92
CA TYR A 240 -1.46 12.81 -17.15
C TYR A 240 -2.10 13.40 -15.88
N MET A 241 -2.79 12.58 -15.07
CA MET A 241 -3.39 13.01 -13.81
C MET A 241 -2.34 13.47 -12.80
N LYS A 242 -1.24 12.72 -12.67
CA LYS A 242 -0.11 13.11 -11.81
C LYS A 242 0.48 14.44 -12.26
N ILE A 243 0.71 14.62 -13.57
CA ILE A 243 1.24 15.86 -14.14
C ILE A 243 0.31 17.05 -13.87
N ARG A 244 -1.00 16.87 -14.10
CA ARG A 244 -1.97 17.97 -13.96
C ARG A 244 -2.50 18.15 -12.54
N SER A 245 -2.03 17.36 -11.57
CA SER A 245 -2.47 17.41 -10.16
C SER A 245 -4.00 17.38 -10.02
N ILE A 246 -4.69 16.56 -10.84
CA ILE A 246 -6.15 16.47 -10.85
C ILE A 246 -6.60 15.60 -9.65
N PRO A 247 -7.36 16.14 -8.68
CA PRO A 247 -7.78 15.38 -7.50
C PRO A 247 -9.02 14.53 -7.76
N GLY A 248 -8.97 13.25 -7.36
CA GLY A 248 -10.12 12.35 -7.24
C GLY A 248 -9.98 11.05 -8.05
N PRO A 249 -10.60 9.94 -7.60
CA PRO A 249 -10.53 8.67 -8.31
C PRO A 249 -11.27 8.77 -9.66
N TRP A 250 -10.65 8.24 -10.72
CA TRP A 250 -11.23 8.19 -12.06
C TRP A 250 -11.88 6.82 -12.31
N PRO A 251 -13.09 6.75 -12.90
CA PRO A 251 -13.89 5.52 -12.96
C PRO A 251 -13.53 4.59 -14.13
N VAL A 252 -12.24 4.42 -14.47
CA VAL A 252 -11.84 3.56 -15.61
C VAL A 252 -11.28 2.21 -15.17
N GLY A 253 -10.76 2.11 -13.95
CA GLY A 253 -10.40 0.83 -13.33
C GLY A 253 -11.30 0.51 -12.14
N GLU A 254 -11.72 -0.76 -12.03
CA GLU A 254 -12.43 -1.22 -10.85
C GLU A 254 -11.42 -1.55 -9.74
N THR A 255 -11.32 -0.69 -8.72
CA THR A 255 -10.50 -0.94 -7.52
C THR A 255 -11.36 -0.93 -6.25
N LEU A 256 -11.24 -1.99 -5.47
CA LEU A 256 -12.06 -2.23 -4.27
C LEU A 256 -11.23 -2.07 -2.98
N LEU A 257 -11.87 -1.64 -1.90
CA LEU A 257 -11.26 -1.60 -0.56
C LEU A 257 -12.16 -2.27 0.47
N VAL A 258 -11.63 -3.24 1.21
CA VAL A 258 -12.32 -3.91 2.31
C VAL A 258 -11.80 -3.40 3.64
N CYS A 259 -12.70 -2.92 4.50
CA CYS A 259 -12.36 -2.45 5.84
C CYS A 259 -12.43 -3.61 6.84
N ILE A 260 -11.29 -3.97 7.43
CA ILE A 260 -11.19 -5.02 8.44
C ILE A 260 -11.44 -4.40 9.83
N GLY A 261 -12.26 -5.07 10.63
CA GLY A 261 -12.58 -4.69 12.01
C GLY A 261 -12.02 -5.68 13.03
N ASN A 262 -12.59 -5.66 14.23
CA ASN A 262 -12.19 -6.52 15.35
C ASN A 262 -13.09 -7.75 15.55
N ASN A 263 -14.05 -8.01 14.65
CA ASN A 263 -14.97 -9.14 14.77
C ASN A 263 -14.64 -10.18 13.68
N ARG A 264 -14.27 -11.39 14.09
CA ARG A 264 -13.90 -12.49 13.20
C ARG A 264 -14.98 -12.85 12.19
N THR A 265 -16.21 -13.09 12.64
CA THR A 265 -17.28 -13.55 11.73
C THR A 265 -17.58 -12.49 10.66
N LEU A 266 -17.58 -11.22 11.04
CA LEU A 266 -17.78 -10.12 10.11
C LEU A 266 -16.59 -9.96 9.16
N ASN A 267 -15.36 -10.03 9.66
CA ASN A 267 -14.15 -9.98 8.84
C ASN A 267 -14.15 -11.09 7.78
N GLU A 268 -14.45 -12.33 8.15
CA GLU A 268 -14.53 -13.46 7.21
C GLU A 268 -15.59 -13.23 6.13
N ARG A 269 -16.77 -12.70 6.49
CA ARG A 269 -17.82 -12.35 5.52
C ARG A 269 -17.40 -11.22 4.58
N LEU A 270 -16.79 -10.17 5.12
CA LEU A 270 -16.32 -9.01 4.35
C LEU A 270 -15.25 -9.42 3.34
N VAL A 271 -14.27 -10.20 3.77
CA VAL A 271 -13.18 -10.67 2.90
C VAL A 271 -13.71 -11.56 1.78
N ARG A 272 -14.62 -12.50 2.09
CA ARG A 272 -15.25 -13.35 1.06
C ARG A 272 -16.12 -12.56 0.09
N ALA A 273 -16.84 -11.55 0.58
CA ALA A 273 -17.63 -10.67 -0.29
C ALA A 273 -16.72 -9.80 -1.17
N GLY A 274 -15.64 -9.26 -0.61
CA GLY A 274 -14.61 -8.52 -1.33
C GLY A 274 -14.00 -9.35 -2.45
N ARG A 275 -13.59 -10.60 -2.17
CA ARG A 275 -13.04 -11.50 -3.19
C ARG A 275 -14.04 -11.77 -4.33
N ARG A 276 -15.30 -12.08 -4.01
CA ARG A 276 -16.32 -12.35 -5.03
C ARG A 276 -16.55 -11.15 -5.93
N LEU A 277 -16.65 -9.95 -5.35
CA LEU A 277 -16.80 -8.72 -6.12
C LEU A 277 -15.54 -8.40 -6.94
N ALA A 278 -14.35 -8.66 -6.38
CA ALA A 278 -13.10 -8.49 -7.11
C ALA A 278 -13.04 -9.40 -8.34
N ASP A 279 -13.47 -10.67 -8.21
CA ASP A 279 -13.52 -11.61 -9.33
C ASP A 279 -14.56 -11.22 -10.39
N GLU A 280 -15.75 -10.78 -9.96
CA GLU A 280 -16.83 -10.37 -10.85
C GLU A 280 -16.46 -9.13 -11.67
N LEU A 281 -15.80 -8.17 -11.03
CA LEU A 281 -15.41 -6.89 -11.60
C LEU A 281 -14.01 -6.95 -12.25
N LYS A 282 -13.32 -8.09 -12.17
CA LYS A 282 -11.90 -8.26 -12.53
C LYS A 282 -11.03 -7.13 -11.95
N ALA A 283 -11.32 -6.80 -10.69
CA ALA A 283 -10.83 -5.63 -9.98
C ALA A 283 -9.66 -5.96 -9.05
N ASP A 284 -8.68 -5.06 -9.01
CA ASP A 284 -7.69 -5.04 -7.94
C ASP A 284 -8.37 -4.70 -6.61
N TRP A 285 -7.93 -5.31 -5.52
CA TRP A 285 -8.55 -5.05 -4.22
C TRP A 285 -7.57 -4.99 -3.07
N TYR A 286 -7.91 -4.12 -2.12
CA TYR A 286 -7.15 -3.84 -0.92
C TYR A 286 -7.92 -4.25 0.32
N ALA A 287 -7.21 -4.60 1.39
CA ALA A 287 -7.80 -4.76 2.71
C ALA A 287 -7.05 -3.89 3.72
N ILE A 288 -7.78 -3.05 4.45
CA ILE A 288 -7.19 -2.10 5.41
C ILE A 288 -7.71 -2.32 6.82
N TYR A 289 -6.81 -2.27 7.78
CA TYR A 289 -7.13 -2.12 9.20
C TYR A 289 -6.65 -0.75 9.69
N VAL A 290 -7.53 0.00 10.35
CA VAL A 290 -7.20 1.32 10.91
C VAL A 290 -7.21 1.26 12.43
N GLU A 291 -6.06 1.52 13.02
CA GLU A 291 -5.86 1.59 14.46
C GLU A 291 -6.06 3.02 14.96
N THR A 292 -6.99 3.23 15.91
CA THR A 292 -7.19 4.54 16.55
C THR A 292 -6.73 4.60 18.00
N PRO A 293 -6.48 5.78 18.59
CA PRO A 293 -6.06 5.90 19.99
C PRO A 293 -7.06 5.27 20.98
N ALA A 294 -8.36 5.24 20.66
CA ALA A 294 -9.36 4.54 21.46
C ALA A 294 -9.18 3.01 21.45
N HIS A 295 -8.59 2.45 20.39
CA HIS A 295 -8.26 1.04 20.26
C HIS A 295 -7.03 0.63 21.10
N SER A 296 -6.26 1.57 21.66
CA SER A 296 -5.13 1.26 22.56
C SER A 296 -5.57 0.67 23.90
N ARG A 297 -6.87 0.61 24.19
CA ARG A 297 -7.48 -0.01 25.37
C ARG A 297 -8.20 -1.34 25.08
N LEU A 298 -8.21 -1.81 23.83
CA LEU A 298 -8.88 -3.06 23.45
C LEU A 298 -8.14 -4.29 23.99
N SER A 299 -8.90 -5.39 24.13
CA SER A 299 -8.35 -6.67 24.52
C SER A 299 -7.40 -7.18 23.45
N ARG A 300 -6.29 -7.83 23.83
CA ARG A 300 -5.32 -8.44 22.91
C ARG A 300 -5.97 -9.39 21.90
N LYS A 301 -7.09 -10.01 22.29
CA LYS A 301 -7.97 -10.84 21.45
C LYS A 301 -8.49 -10.08 20.22
N ASP A 302 -8.94 -8.85 20.39
CA ASP A 302 -9.58 -8.03 19.33
C ASP A 302 -8.59 -7.65 18.23
N ARG A 303 -7.33 -7.37 18.58
CA ARG A 303 -6.28 -7.05 17.61
C ARG A 303 -5.80 -8.28 16.85
N MET A 304 -5.72 -9.42 17.53
CA MET A 304 -5.42 -10.70 16.90
C MET A 304 -6.51 -11.08 15.88
N GLU A 305 -7.78 -10.79 16.17
CA GLU A 305 -8.89 -11.00 15.21
C GLU A 305 -8.77 -10.12 13.97
N ALA A 306 -8.36 -8.86 14.13
CA ALA A 306 -8.11 -7.96 13.01
C ALA A 306 -6.95 -8.43 12.13
N MET A 307 -5.82 -8.84 12.74
CA MET A 307 -4.67 -9.38 12.00
C MET A 307 -5.02 -10.68 11.27
N ARG A 308 -5.78 -11.59 11.89
CA ARG A 308 -6.30 -12.79 11.21
C ARG A 308 -7.18 -12.44 10.00
N GLY A 309 -7.98 -11.37 10.11
CA GLY A 309 -8.77 -10.86 8.99
C GLY A 309 -7.91 -10.35 7.83
N LEU A 310 -6.83 -9.61 8.11
CA LEU A 310 -5.86 -9.19 7.09
C LEU A 310 -5.13 -10.38 6.47
N ASP A 311 -4.67 -11.34 7.26
CA ASP A 311 -4.01 -12.55 6.76
C ASP A 311 -4.93 -13.35 5.83
N LEU A 312 -6.22 -13.45 6.17
CA LEU A 312 -7.21 -14.09 5.30
C LEU A 312 -7.36 -13.34 3.97
N ALA A 313 -7.39 -12.00 4.01
CA ALA A 313 -7.47 -11.18 2.82
C ALA A 313 -6.23 -11.36 1.93
N ALA A 314 -5.03 -11.34 2.52
CA ALA A 314 -3.78 -11.58 1.81
C ALA A 314 -3.77 -12.96 1.12
N LYS A 315 -4.22 -14.01 1.83
CA LYS A 315 -4.35 -15.37 1.26
C LYS A 315 -5.36 -15.44 0.10
N MET A 316 -6.34 -14.55 0.05
CA MET A 316 -7.30 -14.42 -1.04
C MET A 316 -6.86 -13.45 -2.15
N GLY A 317 -5.61 -12.95 -2.08
CA GLY A 317 -5.01 -12.09 -3.10
C GLY A 317 -5.26 -10.59 -2.91
N ALA A 318 -5.68 -10.14 -1.72
CA ALA A 318 -5.79 -8.71 -1.43
C ALA A 318 -4.42 -8.08 -1.11
N LYS A 319 -4.21 -6.84 -1.53
CA LYS A 319 -3.11 -5.99 -1.05
C LYS A 319 -3.45 -5.46 0.35
N THR A 320 -2.74 -5.87 1.38
CA THR A 320 -3.08 -5.52 2.78
C THR A 320 -2.33 -4.29 3.27
N ALA A 321 -2.99 -3.49 4.11
CA ALA A 321 -2.40 -2.32 4.74
C ALA A 321 -2.91 -2.12 6.18
N THR A 322 -2.04 -1.62 7.04
CA THR A 322 -2.40 -1.18 8.40
C THR A 322 -2.06 0.30 8.53
N SER A 323 -3.01 1.12 8.99
CA SER A 323 -2.81 2.56 9.18
C SER A 323 -3.18 2.99 10.61
N PHE A 324 -2.52 4.03 11.09
CA PHE A 324 -2.78 4.64 12.39
C PHE A 324 -3.40 6.01 12.21
N ALA A 325 -4.63 6.20 12.70
CA ALA A 325 -5.34 7.47 12.54
C ALA A 325 -6.26 7.79 13.71
N VAL A 326 -6.56 9.08 13.87
CA VAL A 326 -7.51 9.54 14.90
C VAL A 326 -8.95 9.16 14.51
N SER A 327 -9.27 9.18 13.22
CA SER A 327 -10.57 8.83 12.66
C SER A 327 -10.43 7.70 11.65
N ILE A 328 -11.20 6.63 11.85
CA ILE A 328 -11.27 5.50 10.90
C ILE A 328 -11.81 5.97 9.55
N ALA A 329 -12.93 6.71 9.57
CA ALA A 329 -13.61 7.13 8.35
C ALA A 329 -12.75 8.04 7.47
N GLU A 330 -12.05 9.01 8.06
CA GLU A 330 -11.18 9.92 7.32
C GLU A 330 -9.98 9.19 6.72
N GLU A 331 -9.37 8.27 7.46
CA GLU A 331 -8.21 7.53 6.99
C GLU A 331 -8.56 6.53 5.88
N VAL A 332 -9.68 5.83 6.02
CA VAL A 332 -10.17 4.92 4.97
C VAL A 332 -10.47 5.69 3.68
N VAL A 333 -11.14 6.84 3.77
CA VAL A 333 -11.41 7.67 2.57
C VAL A 333 -10.12 8.25 1.99
N ARG A 334 -9.16 8.65 2.82
CA ARG A 334 -7.85 9.12 2.36
C ARG A 334 -7.09 8.02 1.63
N PHE A 335 -7.05 6.82 2.20
CA PHE A 335 -6.43 5.65 1.59
C PHE A 335 -7.11 5.28 0.27
N ALA A 336 -8.45 5.32 0.24
CA ALA A 336 -9.24 5.06 -0.94
C ALA A 336 -8.89 6.04 -2.08
N ARG A 337 -8.83 7.34 -1.80
CA ARG A 337 -8.44 8.35 -2.80
C ARG A 337 -6.99 8.20 -3.28
N LYS A 338 -6.06 7.86 -2.38
CA LYS A 338 -4.65 7.66 -2.73
C LYS A 338 -4.44 6.48 -3.68
N ASN A 339 -5.26 5.44 -3.55
CA ASN A 339 -5.15 4.20 -4.33
C ASN A 339 -6.26 4.07 -5.40
N ASN A 340 -6.92 5.18 -5.79
CA ASN A 340 -8.01 5.22 -6.79
C ASN A 340 -9.12 4.17 -6.56
N VAL A 341 -9.45 3.90 -5.31
CA VAL A 341 -10.54 2.99 -4.95
C VAL A 341 -11.88 3.62 -5.33
N ILE A 342 -12.68 2.86 -6.08
CA ILE A 342 -14.03 3.28 -6.51
C ILE A 342 -15.12 2.79 -5.55
N ARG A 343 -14.87 1.70 -4.81
CA ARG A 343 -15.85 1.10 -3.91
C ARG A 343 -15.22 0.60 -2.62
N ILE A 344 -15.79 1.03 -1.50
CA ILE A 344 -15.37 0.64 -0.15
C ILE A 344 -16.41 -0.29 0.47
N ILE A 345 -15.97 -1.43 0.96
CA ILE A 345 -16.78 -2.45 1.63
C ILE A 345 -16.54 -2.35 3.13
N VAL A 346 -17.62 -2.13 3.89
CA VAL A 346 -17.56 -1.91 5.35
C VAL A 346 -18.54 -2.81 6.07
N GLY A 347 -18.10 -3.40 7.18
CA GLY A 347 -18.97 -4.17 8.05
C GLY A 347 -19.75 -3.30 9.02
N ARG A 348 -21.03 -3.61 9.24
CA ARG A 348 -21.84 -3.02 10.32
C ARG A 348 -22.38 -4.13 11.24
N LEU A 349 -22.10 -4.01 12.54
CA LEU A 349 -22.79 -4.77 13.57
C LEU A 349 -24.07 -4.02 14.02
N PRO A 350 -25.19 -4.73 14.26
CA PRO A 350 -26.40 -4.11 14.76
C PRO A 350 -26.17 -3.54 16.17
N ARG A 351 -26.50 -2.26 16.38
CA ARG A 351 -26.45 -1.58 17.68
C ARG A 351 -27.81 -1.01 18.07
N PRO A 352 -28.10 -0.83 19.37
CA PRO A 352 -29.30 -0.12 19.82
C PRO A 352 -29.35 1.32 19.30
N TRP A 353 -30.52 1.77 18.85
CA TRP A 353 -30.73 3.08 18.22
C TRP A 353 -30.24 4.28 19.06
N TRP A 354 -30.32 4.21 20.38
CA TRP A 354 -29.84 5.27 21.29
C TRP A 354 -28.30 5.39 21.31
N GLN A 355 -27.56 4.30 21.09
CA GLN A 355 -26.10 4.35 20.98
C GLN A 355 -25.66 4.95 19.65
N GLU A 356 -26.42 4.71 18.57
CA GLU A 356 -26.14 5.28 17.25
C GLU A 356 -26.35 6.80 17.23
N LEU A 357 -27.34 7.29 17.97
CA LEU A 357 -27.63 8.73 18.05
C LEU A 357 -26.56 9.53 18.82
N VAL A 358 -25.91 8.91 19.81
CA VAL A 358 -24.94 9.58 20.70
C VAL A 358 -23.50 9.49 20.19
N PHE A 359 -23.11 8.37 19.57
CA PHE A 359 -21.72 8.12 19.14
C PHE A 359 -21.50 8.18 17.62
N GLY A 360 -22.58 8.25 16.83
CA GLY A 360 -22.52 8.12 15.37
C GLY A 360 -22.10 6.71 14.92
N SER A 361 -22.08 6.47 13.60
CA SER A 361 -21.51 5.25 13.02
C SER A 361 -20.35 5.59 12.07
N VAL A 362 -19.28 4.79 12.11
CA VAL A 362 -18.14 4.93 11.19
C VAL A 362 -18.62 4.88 9.75
N ALA A 363 -19.56 3.97 9.44
CA ALA A 363 -20.20 3.90 8.13
C ALA A 363 -20.90 5.21 7.73
N SER A 364 -21.66 5.84 8.63
CA SER A 364 -22.32 7.13 8.34
C SER A 364 -21.31 8.27 8.14
N GLN A 365 -20.20 8.28 8.89
CA GLN A 365 -19.12 9.25 8.67
C GLN A 365 -18.39 8.99 7.35
N MET A 366 -18.24 7.74 6.94
CA MET A 366 -17.66 7.42 5.64
C MET A 366 -18.59 7.87 4.51
N VAL A 367 -19.91 7.67 4.62
CA VAL A 367 -20.89 8.15 3.64
C VAL A 367 -20.87 9.67 3.47
N SER A 368 -20.65 10.43 4.55
CA SER A 368 -20.53 11.88 4.43
C SER A 368 -19.20 12.35 3.83
N LEU A 369 -18.15 11.52 3.89
CA LEU A 369 -16.80 11.85 3.41
C LEU A 369 -16.45 11.26 2.03
N SER A 370 -17.17 10.22 1.58
CA SER A 370 -16.80 9.40 0.42
C SER A 370 -16.84 10.17 -0.90
N GLY A 371 -17.74 11.14 -1.04
CA GLY A 371 -17.93 11.87 -2.29
C GLY A 371 -18.33 10.92 -3.42
N PRO A 372 -17.52 10.77 -4.50
CA PRO A 372 -17.83 9.88 -5.62
C PRO A 372 -17.56 8.38 -5.35
N ILE A 373 -17.04 8.02 -4.17
CA ILE A 373 -16.69 6.64 -3.83
C ILE A 373 -17.92 5.91 -3.30
N ASP A 374 -18.26 4.77 -3.91
CA ASP A 374 -19.35 3.91 -3.47
C ASP A 374 -19.04 3.26 -2.11
N ILE A 375 -20.02 3.19 -1.23
CA ILE A 375 -19.90 2.44 0.04
C ILE A 375 -20.89 1.28 0.05
N LEU A 376 -20.37 0.07 0.12
CA LEU A 376 -21.14 -1.16 0.31
C LEU A 376 -21.07 -1.59 1.78
N ILE A 377 -22.24 -1.64 2.42
CA ILE A 377 -22.34 -2.05 3.83
C ILE A 377 -22.78 -3.51 3.89
N ILE A 378 -22.01 -4.35 4.59
CA ILE A 378 -22.34 -5.74 4.87
C ILE A 378 -22.69 -5.89 6.35
N THR A 379 -23.88 -6.37 6.64
CA THR A 379 -24.37 -6.56 8.01
C THR A 379 -23.93 -7.91 8.58
N GLY A 380 -23.47 -7.91 9.84
CA GLY A 380 -23.18 -9.13 10.60
C GLY A 380 -24.40 -9.60 11.42
N ASP A 381 -24.60 -10.92 11.51
CA ASP A 381 -25.62 -11.50 12.40
C ASP A 381 -25.07 -11.55 13.83
N SER A 382 -25.70 -10.83 14.77
CA SER A 382 -25.27 -10.76 16.17
C SER A 382 -25.70 -11.94 17.04
N GLU A 383 -26.41 -12.93 16.48
CA GLU A 383 -27.12 -13.94 17.27
C GLU A 383 -26.27 -15.14 17.70
N LYS A 384 -25.14 -15.44 17.03
CA LYS A 384 -24.38 -16.67 17.29
C LYS A 384 -23.18 -16.56 18.24
N GLU A 385 -22.77 -15.36 18.66
CA GLU A 385 -21.60 -15.19 19.56
C GLU A 385 -21.97 -15.18 21.05
N LYS A 386 -23.26 -15.34 21.42
CA LYS A 386 -23.68 -15.43 22.82
C LYS A 386 -23.50 -16.81 23.46
N GLU A 387 -23.23 -17.87 22.68
CA GLU A 387 -23.18 -19.24 23.20
C GLU A 387 -21.76 -19.77 23.52
N ASP A 388 -20.69 -19.20 22.94
CA ASP A 388 -19.30 -19.65 23.21
C ASP A 388 -18.56 -18.78 24.26
N GLY A 389 -19.31 -17.91 24.97
CA GLY A 389 -18.79 -16.97 25.96
C GLY A 389 -19.23 -17.26 27.39
N GLU A 390 -19.49 -18.51 27.76
CA GLU A 390 -19.69 -18.87 29.17
C GLU A 390 -18.35 -19.03 29.89
N ARG A 391 -18.16 -18.16 30.91
CA ARG A 391 -17.15 -18.18 31.98
C ARG A 391 -15.82 -17.46 31.71
N GLU A 392 -15.91 -16.18 31.41
CA GLU A 392 -15.19 -15.21 32.25
C GLU A 392 -16.22 -14.33 32.95
N ALA A 393 -16.72 -14.87 34.07
CA ALA A 393 -17.43 -14.09 35.06
C ALA A 393 -16.62 -12.83 35.33
N GLY A 394 -17.20 -11.68 34.99
CA GLY A 394 -16.56 -10.39 35.14
C GLY A 394 -15.91 -10.29 36.50
N ALA A 395 -14.58 -10.19 36.47
CA ALA A 395 -13.84 -9.57 37.54
C ALA A 395 -14.59 -8.28 37.87
N LYS A 396 -15.27 -8.26 39.01
CA LYS A 396 -15.89 -7.05 39.55
C LYS A 396 -14.80 -6.00 39.51
N LYS A 397 -14.91 -5.04 38.57
CA LYS A 397 -14.00 -3.88 38.54
C LYS A 397 -13.95 -3.37 39.96
N PRO A 398 -12.76 -3.22 40.59
CA PRO A 398 -12.69 -2.70 41.94
C PRO A 398 -13.41 -1.36 41.90
N PHE A 399 -14.37 -1.20 42.80
CA PHE A 399 -15.12 0.03 43.00
C PHE A 399 -14.10 1.15 43.20
N VAL A 400 -13.77 1.86 42.11
CA VAL A 400 -12.77 2.93 42.10
C VAL A 400 -13.23 3.92 43.15
N LYS A 401 -12.45 4.12 44.22
CA LYS A 401 -12.73 5.10 45.28
C LYS A 401 -13.20 6.39 44.61
N SER A 402 -14.46 6.73 44.90
CA SER A 402 -15.31 7.60 44.10
C SER A 402 -14.73 9.02 44.06
N HIS A 403 -14.12 9.40 42.94
CA HIS A 403 -13.59 10.76 42.72
C HIS A 403 -14.70 11.84 42.75
N TYR A 404 -15.97 11.42 42.77
CA TYR A 404 -17.12 12.28 43.01
C TYR A 404 -17.07 12.94 44.40
N PHE A 405 -16.43 12.32 45.40
CA PHE A 405 -16.24 12.95 46.71
C PHE A 405 -15.34 14.20 46.62
N TYR A 406 -14.26 14.15 45.82
CA TYR A 406 -13.40 15.32 45.58
C TYR A 406 -14.14 16.43 44.81
N CYS A 407 -15.06 16.05 43.92
CA CYS A 407 -15.92 17.02 43.22
C CYS A 407 -16.82 17.76 44.20
N ILE A 408 -17.47 17.04 45.13
CA ILE A 408 -18.33 17.64 46.16
C ILE A 408 -17.51 18.55 47.09
N TRP A 409 -16.32 18.11 47.50
CA TRP A 409 -15.41 18.93 48.32
C TRP A 409 -14.96 20.20 47.62
N LEU A 410 -14.62 20.11 46.32
CA LEU A 410 -14.23 21.27 45.53
C LEU A 410 -15.37 22.30 45.45
N VAL A 411 -16.59 21.84 45.18
CA VAL A 411 -17.77 22.72 45.13
C VAL A 411 -18.05 23.33 46.51
N LEU A 412 -17.90 22.57 47.60
CA LEU A 412 -18.10 23.07 48.96
C LEU A 412 -17.12 24.21 49.29
N ILE A 413 -15.83 24.05 48.95
CA ILE A 413 -14.81 25.08 49.14
C ILE A 413 -15.17 26.34 48.36
N ILE A 414 -15.60 26.19 47.11
CA ILE A 414 -16.02 27.31 46.25
C ILE A 414 -17.24 28.02 46.85
N THR A 415 -18.23 27.28 47.35
CA THR A 415 -19.42 27.84 48.02
C THR A 415 -19.04 28.64 49.27
N ILE A 416 -18.09 28.16 50.08
CA ILE A 416 -17.60 28.89 51.26
C ILE A 416 -16.93 30.19 50.85
N ILE A 417 -16.06 30.14 49.83
CA ILE A 417 -15.39 31.34 49.30
C ILE A 417 -16.42 32.35 48.76
N ALA A 418 -17.40 31.88 47.99
CA ALA A 418 -18.47 32.71 47.44
C ALA A 418 -19.34 33.33 48.55
N TYR A 419 -19.59 32.61 49.64
CA TYR A 419 -20.37 33.11 50.78
C TYR A 419 -19.68 34.26 51.52
N PHE A 420 -18.35 34.28 51.60
CA PHE A 420 -17.62 35.43 52.14
C PHE A 420 -17.52 36.56 51.10
N ALA A 421 -17.36 36.21 49.82
CA ALA A 421 -17.21 37.19 48.74
C ALA A 421 -18.52 37.93 48.40
N GLN A 422 -19.68 37.39 48.74
CA GLN A 422 -20.99 38.02 48.49
C GLN A 422 -21.16 39.39 49.16
N GLN A 423 -20.35 39.72 50.17
CA GLN A 423 -20.34 41.04 50.81
C GLN A 423 -19.77 42.15 49.90
N TYR A 424 -19.01 41.77 48.87
CA TYR A 424 -18.28 42.69 48.00
C TYR A 424 -18.65 42.55 46.51
N LEU A 425 -19.34 41.46 46.13
CA LEU A 425 -19.64 41.11 44.74
C LEU A 425 -21.12 40.85 44.54
N SER A 426 -21.62 41.19 43.35
CA SER A 426 -22.98 40.86 42.94
C SER A 426 -23.16 39.34 42.78
N PRO A 427 -24.37 38.80 43.00
CA PRO A 427 -24.66 37.37 42.82
C PRO A 427 -24.27 36.85 41.44
N THR A 428 -24.43 37.65 40.39
CA THR A 428 -24.06 37.32 39.01
C THR A 428 -22.56 37.04 38.86
N ASN A 429 -21.70 37.75 39.59
CA ASN A 429 -20.25 37.57 39.53
C ASN A 429 -19.77 36.34 40.32
N LEU A 430 -20.56 35.87 41.30
CA LEU A 430 -20.23 34.69 42.10
C LEU A 430 -20.24 33.40 41.26
N VAL A 431 -21.00 33.38 40.17
CA VAL A 431 -21.06 32.28 39.19
C VAL A 431 -19.68 31.95 38.60
N MET A 432 -18.80 32.95 38.45
CA MET A 432 -17.46 32.74 37.88
C MET A 432 -16.58 31.82 38.72
N PHE A 433 -16.73 31.84 40.05
CA PHE A 433 -15.97 30.94 40.94
C PHE A 433 -16.36 29.47 40.74
N TYR A 434 -17.65 29.22 40.53
CA TYR A 434 -18.15 27.88 40.19
C TYR A 434 -17.64 27.43 38.83
N LEU A 435 -17.50 28.34 37.86
CA LEU A 435 -16.98 28.00 36.54
C LEU A 435 -15.55 27.48 36.65
N ILE A 436 -14.71 28.16 37.43
CA ILE A 436 -13.32 27.74 37.68
C ILE A 436 -13.29 26.33 38.27
N GLY A 437 -14.17 26.01 39.23
CA GLY A 437 -14.29 24.66 39.79
C GLY A 437 -14.61 23.57 38.77
N VAL A 438 -15.55 23.85 37.87
CA VAL A 438 -15.91 22.94 36.78
C VAL A 438 -14.73 22.71 35.84
N VAL A 439 -13.96 23.76 35.53
CA VAL A 439 -12.75 23.65 34.69
C VAL A 439 -11.68 22.80 35.37
N VAL A 440 -11.42 23.02 36.67
CA VAL A 440 -10.45 22.21 37.42
C VAL A 440 -10.86 20.75 37.42
N ALA A 441 -12.15 20.44 37.65
CA ALA A 441 -12.68 19.08 37.59
C ALA A 441 -12.54 18.45 36.20
N ALA A 442 -12.73 19.23 35.13
CA ALA A 442 -12.58 18.77 33.75
C ALA A 442 -11.14 18.39 33.41
N VAL A 443 -10.17 19.23 33.79
CA VAL A 443 -8.74 19.01 33.52
C VAL A 443 -8.19 17.81 34.31
N THR A 444 -8.60 17.70 35.58
CA THR A 444 -8.04 16.71 36.51
C THR A 444 -8.72 15.36 36.41
N TRP A 445 -10.05 15.32 36.35
CA TRP A 445 -10.81 14.09 36.54
C TRP A 445 -11.66 13.65 35.35
N GLY A 446 -11.87 14.52 34.35
CA GLY A 446 -12.50 14.20 33.05
C GLY A 446 -13.98 14.57 32.93
N LEU A 447 -14.54 14.37 31.72
CA LEU A 447 -15.84 14.92 31.29
C LEU A 447 -17.00 14.63 32.26
N TRP A 448 -17.26 13.36 32.56
CA TRP A 448 -18.42 12.96 33.37
C TRP A 448 -18.40 13.55 34.78
N LYS A 449 -17.20 13.75 35.35
CA LYS A 449 -17.03 14.35 36.67
C LYS A 449 -17.13 15.87 36.63
N ALA A 450 -16.70 16.51 35.55
CA ALA A 450 -16.95 17.94 35.32
C ALA A 450 -18.44 18.23 35.15
N VAL A 451 -19.17 17.40 34.40
CA VAL A 451 -20.64 17.50 34.27
C VAL A 451 -21.31 17.32 35.63
N PHE A 452 -20.89 16.33 36.42
CA PHE A 452 -21.38 16.15 37.79
C PHE A 452 -21.05 17.37 38.68
N THR A 453 -19.84 17.90 38.59
CA THR A 453 -19.40 19.09 39.33
C THR A 453 -20.23 20.31 38.95
N ALA A 454 -20.55 20.49 37.66
CA ALA A 454 -21.42 21.57 37.18
C ALA A 454 -22.85 21.43 37.70
N ALA A 455 -23.41 20.21 37.70
CA ALA A 455 -24.74 19.96 38.24
C ALA A 455 -24.82 20.28 39.74
N VAL A 456 -23.84 19.82 40.53
CA VAL A 456 -23.78 20.12 41.98
C VAL A 456 -23.53 21.61 42.21
N SER A 457 -22.71 22.26 41.39
CA SER A 457 -22.44 23.71 41.46
C SER A 457 -23.71 24.52 41.22
N VAL A 458 -24.52 24.15 40.22
CA VAL A 458 -25.79 24.79 39.91
C VAL A 458 -26.77 24.68 41.09
N VAL A 459 -26.90 23.48 41.66
CA VAL A 459 -27.79 23.25 42.82
C VAL A 459 -27.34 24.05 44.04
N MET A 460 -26.03 24.08 44.32
CA MET A 460 -25.47 24.86 45.42
C MET A 460 -25.62 26.37 45.20
N PHE A 461 -25.42 26.83 43.96
CA PHE A 461 -25.54 28.24 43.63
C PHE A 461 -26.98 28.74 43.79
N ASP A 462 -27.94 27.99 43.25
CA ASP A 462 -29.38 28.30 43.35
C ASP A 462 -29.82 28.37 44.82
N PHE A 463 -29.48 27.36 45.61
CA PHE A 463 -29.91 27.26 47.01
C PHE A 463 -29.35 28.38 47.91
N PHE A 464 -28.10 28.80 47.71
CA PHE A 464 -27.45 29.78 48.60
C PHE A 464 -27.52 31.23 48.12
N PHE A 465 -27.45 31.48 46.80
CA PHE A 465 -27.19 32.83 46.27
C PHE A 465 -28.32 33.42 45.43
N VAL A 466 -29.35 32.65 45.05
CA VAL A 466 -30.50 33.15 44.28
C VAL A 466 -31.66 33.48 45.25
N PRO A 467 -32.23 34.71 45.23
CA PRO A 467 -33.40 35.05 46.04
C PRO A 467 -34.69 34.37 45.53
N PRO A 468 -35.57 33.83 46.40
CA PRO A 468 -35.45 33.76 47.85
C PRO A 468 -34.41 32.71 48.29
N HIS A 469 -33.52 33.08 49.21
CA HIS A 469 -32.45 32.18 49.67
C HIS A 469 -33.02 30.96 50.39
N TYR A 470 -32.30 29.83 50.29
CA TYR A 470 -32.62 28.54 50.92
C TYR A 470 -33.91 27.89 50.41
N THR A 471 -34.38 28.25 49.22
CA THR A 471 -35.49 27.60 48.52
C THR A 471 -35.17 27.42 47.04
N PHE A 472 -35.76 26.41 46.39
CA PHE A 472 -35.59 26.13 44.95
C PHE A 472 -36.66 26.84 44.09
N GLN A 473 -37.26 27.91 44.59
CA GLN A 473 -38.28 28.67 43.87
C GLN A 473 -37.63 29.75 43.01
N ILE A 474 -37.52 29.47 41.71
CA ILE A 474 -37.04 30.42 40.70
C ILE A 474 -38.16 31.44 40.44
N ALA A 475 -38.15 32.55 41.18
CA ALA A 475 -39.13 33.62 41.02
C ALA A 475 -38.76 34.62 39.90
N ASP A 476 -37.48 34.65 39.50
CA ASP A 476 -36.94 35.64 38.58
C ASP A 476 -36.29 34.97 37.36
N THR A 477 -36.71 35.39 36.16
CA THR A 477 -36.36 34.78 34.88
C THR A 477 -34.90 35.06 34.49
N GLU A 478 -34.31 36.12 35.04
CA GLU A 478 -32.92 36.53 34.79
C GLU A 478 -31.89 35.50 35.32
N TYR A 479 -32.15 34.92 36.50
CA TYR A 479 -31.29 33.91 37.10
C TYR A 479 -31.39 32.55 36.39
N GLY A 480 -32.58 32.20 35.87
CA GLY A 480 -32.77 30.98 35.09
C GLY A 480 -31.93 30.95 33.80
N ILE A 481 -31.82 32.10 33.10
CA ILE A 481 -30.99 32.22 31.89
C ILE A 481 -29.50 32.05 32.21
N THR A 482 -29.05 32.65 33.31
CA THR A 482 -27.64 32.56 33.75
C THR A 482 -27.25 31.12 34.09
N LEU A 483 -28.15 30.36 34.70
CA LEU A 483 -27.96 28.96 35.09
C LEU A 483 -27.87 28.03 33.88
N VAL A 484 -28.71 28.25 32.85
CA VAL A 484 -28.63 27.52 31.57
C VAL A 484 -27.36 27.87 30.81
N ALA A 485 -27.01 29.16 30.74
CA ALA A 485 -25.77 29.61 30.09
C ALA A 485 -24.53 29.01 30.78
N PHE A 486 -24.52 28.95 32.11
CA PHE A 486 -23.44 28.33 32.88
C PHE A 486 -23.28 26.83 32.59
N LEU A 487 -24.38 26.08 32.54
CA LEU A 487 -24.34 24.66 32.17
C LEU A 487 -23.75 24.47 30.76
N PHE A 488 -24.16 25.33 29.81
CA PHE A 488 -23.67 25.28 28.43
C PHE A 488 -22.17 25.59 28.34
N VAL A 489 -21.70 26.64 29.02
CA VAL A 489 -20.28 27.02 29.05
C VAL A 489 -19.45 25.93 29.75
N GLY A 490 -19.93 25.34 30.84
CA GLY A 490 -19.26 24.23 31.52
C GLY A 490 -19.10 23.00 30.63
N VAL A 491 -20.13 22.64 29.87
CA VAL A 491 -20.08 21.54 28.87
C VAL A 491 -19.14 21.87 27.73
N ALA A 492 -19.19 23.10 27.19
CA ALA A 492 -18.34 23.55 26.09
C ALA A 492 -16.85 23.55 26.46
N ILE A 493 -16.50 24.07 27.65
CA ILE A 493 -15.11 24.05 28.14
C ILE A 493 -14.67 22.61 28.42
N SER A 494 -15.54 21.77 29.01
CA SER A 494 -15.21 20.36 29.25
C SER A 494 -14.94 19.59 27.96
N PHE A 495 -15.70 19.89 26.89
CA PHE A 495 -15.49 19.31 25.55
C PHE A 495 -14.16 19.75 24.93
N LEU A 496 -13.80 21.04 25.04
CA LEU A 496 -12.53 21.60 24.55
C LEU A 496 -11.31 21.01 25.28
N VAL A 497 -11.38 20.87 26.60
CA VAL A 497 -10.28 20.34 27.43
C VAL A 497 -10.02 18.87 27.15
N VAL A 498 -11.07 18.06 27.00
CA VAL A 498 -10.94 16.63 26.66
C VAL A 498 -10.29 16.45 25.29
N ARG A 499 -10.74 17.23 24.29
CA ARG A 499 -10.15 17.22 22.95
C ARG A 499 -8.68 17.64 22.95
N SER A 500 -8.29 18.58 23.81
CA SER A 500 -6.89 19.04 23.93
C SER A 500 -5.98 17.98 24.55
N LYS A 501 -6.46 17.20 25.53
CA LYS A 501 -5.64 16.21 26.26
C LYS A 501 -5.38 14.95 25.44
N ASP A 502 -6.35 14.52 24.64
CA ASP A 502 -6.21 13.36 23.74
C ASP A 502 -5.18 13.64 22.62
N ASN A 503 -5.12 14.89 22.14
CA ASN A 503 -4.14 15.31 21.11
C ASN A 503 -2.70 15.36 21.65
N ALA A 504 -2.49 15.89 22.87
CA ALA A 504 -1.16 16.01 23.45
C ALA A 504 -0.55 14.65 23.82
N SER A 505 -1.37 13.76 24.40
CA SER A 505 -0.94 12.41 24.81
C SER A 505 -0.53 11.54 23.62
N ALA A 506 -1.24 11.65 22.50
CA ALA A 506 -0.98 10.87 21.28
C ALA A 506 0.21 11.43 20.48
N ALA A 507 0.52 12.72 20.60
CA ALA A 507 1.70 13.32 20.00
C ALA A 507 2.98 12.92 20.76
N GLN A 508 2.96 12.96 22.09
CA GLN A 508 4.13 12.66 22.93
C GLN A 508 4.56 11.20 22.84
N ARG A 509 3.61 10.25 22.82
CA ARG A 509 3.92 8.82 22.63
C ARG A 509 4.48 8.50 21.24
N ARG A 510 4.18 9.32 20.24
CA ARG A 510 4.71 9.18 18.88
C ARG A 510 6.18 9.59 18.83
N GLU A 511 6.53 10.67 19.51
CA GLU A 511 7.90 11.17 19.60
C GLU A 511 8.84 10.17 20.27
N GLU A 512 8.40 9.52 21.35
CA GLU A 512 9.18 8.48 22.05
C GLU A 512 9.44 7.24 21.17
N TYR A 513 8.42 6.74 20.47
CA TYR A 513 8.53 5.57 19.60
C TYR A 513 9.45 5.83 18.38
N THR A 514 9.27 6.97 17.71
CA THR A 514 10.08 7.34 16.54
C THR A 514 11.53 7.62 16.94
N SER A 515 11.77 8.25 18.09
CA SER A 515 13.13 8.53 18.57
C SER A 515 13.90 7.25 18.91
N ALA A 516 13.24 6.27 19.56
CA ALA A 516 13.86 4.99 19.89
C ALA A 516 14.26 4.19 18.64
N LEU A 517 13.39 4.15 17.61
CA LEU A 517 13.70 3.48 16.35
C LEU A 517 14.77 4.20 15.53
N TYR A 518 14.75 5.52 15.52
CA TYR A 518 15.76 6.31 14.82
C TYR A 518 17.15 6.12 15.44
N ALA A 519 17.24 6.15 16.78
CA ALA A 519 18.47 5.86 17.51
C ALA A 519 19.01 4.45 17.21
N LEU A 520 18.13 3.43 17.24
CA LEU A 520 18.53 2.06 16.89
C LEU A 520 19.05 1.97 15.44
N SER A 521 18.38 2.61 14.48
CA SER A 521 18.75 2.57 13.07
C SER A 521 20.14 3.16 12.81
N ILE A 522 20.47 4.29 13.46
CA ILE A 522 21.80 4.91 13.38
C ILE A 522 22.87 3.99 13.98
N ASP A 523 22.63 3.47 15.19
CA ASP A 523 23.61 2.62 15.86
C ASP A 523 23.86 1.33 15.05
N LEU A 524 22.80 0.72 14.50
CA LEU A 524 22.89 -0.44 13.60
C LEU A 524 23.57 -0.14 12.26
N ALA A 525 23.47 1.09 11.74
CA ALA A 525 24.20 1.48 10.54
C ALA A 525 25.73 1.50 10.76
N SER A 526 26.17 1.76 12.00
CA SER A 526 27.58 1.77 12.38
C SER A 526 28.15 0.40 12.81
N ALA A 527 27.29 -0.63 12.91
CA ALA A 527 27.69 -1.94 13.39
C ALA A 527 28.51 -2.73 12.36
N ASN A 528 29.78 -3.00 12.68
CA ASN A 528 30.68 -3.81 11.87
C ASN A 528 30.65 -5.27 12.34
N GLY A 529 29.64 -6.02 11.88
CA GLY A 529 29.50 -7.45 12.18
C GLY A 529 28.24 -7.80 12.97
N ILE A 530 27.83 -9.07 12.87
CA ILE A 530 26.58 -9.58 13.44
C ILE A 530 26.60 -9.48 14.97
N GLU A 531 27.67 -9.90 15.64
CA GLU A 531 27.79 -9.84 17.10
C GLU A 531 27.58 -8.42 17.65
N ARG A 532 28.23 -7.41 17.05
CA ARG A 532 28.09 -6.02 17.48
C ARG A 532 26.69 -5.48 17.23
N ALA A 533 26.04 -5.87 16.13
CA ALA A 533 24.66 -5.50 15.85
C ALA A 533 23.70 -6.07 16.91
N LEU A 534 23.86 -7.35 17.28
CA LEU A 534 23.04 -8.01 18.30
C LEU A 534 23.25 -7.41 19.70
N GLU A 535 24.49 -7.02 20.04
CA GLU A 535 24.80 -6.31 21.30
C GLU A 535 24.07 -4.96 21.37
N ILE A 536 24.15 -4.15 20.30
CA ILE A 536 23.49 -2.85 20.20
C ILE A 536 21.97 -2.99 20.39
N VAL A 537 21.34 -3.91 19.63
CA VAL A 537 19.90 -4.14 19.71
C VAL A 537 19.50 -4.58 21.11
N SER A 538 20.25 -5.50 21.72
CA SER A 538 19.97 -5.96 23.07
C SER A 538 20.01 -4.82 24.10
N GLY A 539 20.97 -3.90 23.98
CA GLY A 539 21.04 -2.70 24.82
C GLY A 539 19.86 -1.75 24.62
N HIS A 540 19.30 -1.66 23.41
CA HIS A 540 18.07 -0.89 23.12
C HIS A 540 16.81 -1.58 23.63
N VAL A 541 16.71 -2.91 23.52
CA VAL A 541 15.63 -3.73 24.11
C VAL A 541 15.61 -3.55 25.62
N LYS A 542 16.78 -3.61 26.28
CA LYS A 542 16.89 -3.40 27.73
C LYS A 542 16.46 -1.99 28.14
N ARG A 543 16.98 -0.95 27.47
CA ARG A 543 16.67 0.45 27.84
C ARG A 543 15.23 0.86 27.55
N SER A 544 14.64 0.38 26.46
CA SER A 544 13.34 0.85 25.98
C SER A 544 12.17 -0.03 26.42
N CYS A 545 12.41 -1.33 26.58
CA CYS A 545 11.37 -2.31 26.91
C CYS A 545 11.54 -2.92 28.31
N ASP A 546 12.64 -2.65 29.01
CA ASP A 546 13.02 -3.28 30.28
C ASP A 546 12.98 -4.81 30.23
N CYS A 547 13.42 -5.36 29.10
CA CYS A 547 13.45 -6.78 28.83
C CYS A 547 14.88 -7.25 28.55
N LEU A 548 15.13 -8.52 28.88
CA LEU A 548 16.30 -9.28 28.44
C LEU A 548 16.02 -9.91 27.08
N SER A 549 17.05 -10.05 26.27
CA SER A 549 16.94 -10.58 24.90
C SER A 549 18.00 -11.65 24.61
N ALA A 550 17.59 -12.69 23.89
CA ALA A 550 18.45 -13.71 23.31
C ALA A 550 18.20 -13.77 21.80
N PHE A 551 19.26 -13.91 21.01
CA PHE A 551 19.20 -13.99 19.56
C PHE A 551 19.73 -15.35 19.12
N LEU A 552 18.93 -16.04 18.30
CA LEU A 552 19.27 -17.34 17.75
C LEU A 552 19.35 -17.24 16.23
N LEU A 553 20.47 -17.68 15.66
CA LEU A 553 20.74 -17.65 14.21
C LEU A 553 21.02 -19.07 13.71
N PRO A 554 20.71 -19.37 12.43
CA PRO A 554 21.03 -20.66 11.84
C PRO A 554 22.53 -20.81 11.61
N TYR A 555 23.13 -21.86 12.18
CA TYR A 555 24.50 -22.31 11.93
C TYR A 555 24.48 -23.79 11.53
N GLU A 556 25.05 -24.13 10.37
CA GLU A 556 25.07 -25.50 9.82
C GLU A 556 23.71 -26.24 9.80
N GLY A 557 22.60 -25.49 9.65
CA GLY A 557 21.25 -26.04 9.60
C GLY A 557 20.56 -26.21 10.96
N CYS A 558 21.24 -25.88 12.07
CA CYS A 558 20.69 -25.85 13.42
C CYS A 558 20.59 -24.41 13.93
N LEU A 559 19.61 -24.12 14.81
CA LEU A 559 19.52 -22.82 15.49
C LEU A 559 20.44 -22.83 16.70
N GLU A 560 21.39 -21.90 16.73
CA GLU A 560 22.30 -21.70 17.85
C GLU A 560 22.16 -20.29 18.41
N VAL A 561 22.49 -20.13 19.69
CA VAL A 561 22.45 -18.83 20.37
C VAL A 561 23.62 -17.99 19.88
N ALA A 562 23.33 -16.99 19.03
CA ALA A 562 24.34 -16.09 18.49
C ALA A 562 24.72 -14.98 19.49
N TYR A 563 23.76 -14.55 20.33
CA TYR A 563 24.01 -13.55 21.36
C TYR A 563 22.95 -13.64 22.46
N SER A 564 23.34 -13.44 23.72
CA SER A 564 22.42 -13.33 24.85
C SER A 564 22.78 -12.15 25.72
N TYR A 565 21.78 -11.36 26.08
CA TYR A 565 21.92 -10.25 27.02
C TYR A 565 21.42 -10.66 28.40
N GLY A 566 22.38 -10.94 29.29
CA GLY A 566 22.14 -11.54 30.60
C GLY A 566 22.25 -13.07 30.56
N ASP A 567 22.14 -13.69 31.73
CA ASP A 567 22.21 -15.14 31.91
C ASP A 567 20.81 -15.75 31.65
N LEU A 568 20.50 -15.93 30.36
CA LEU A 568 19.27 -16.58 29.90
C LEU A 568 19.58 -18.05 29.61
N ASP A 569 19.31 -18.91 30.60
CA ASP A 569 19.39 -20.37 30.40
C ASP A 569 18.19 -20.83 29.56
N LEU A 570 18.46 -21.30 28.35
CA LEU A 570 17.43 -21.73 27.39
C LEU A 570 17.23 -23.24 27.51
N ASP A 571 16.04 -23.65 27.96
CA ASP A 571 15.70 -25.06 28.10
C ASP A 571 15.29 -25.71 26.75
N GLU A 572 15.04 -27.02 26.76
CA GLU A 572 14.63 -27.77 25.56
C GLU A 572 13.29 -27.27 24.97
N LYS A 573 12.41 -26.70 25.80
CA LYS A 573 11.12 -26.15 25.36
C LYS A 573 11.30 -24.81 24.67
N ASP A 574 12.21 -23.99 25.19
CA ASP A 574 12.65 -22.72 24.64
C ASP A 574 13.29 -22.92 23.26
N MET A 575 14.18 -23.90 23.11
CA MET A 575 14.75 -24.27 21.81
C MET A 575 13.70 -24.79 20.83
N THR A 576 12.69 -25.53 21.31
CA THR A 576 11.57 -25.99 20.48
C THR A 576 10.70 -24.83 19.98
N ALA A 577 10.40 -23.86 20.85
CA ALA A 577 9.65 -22.65 20.51
C ALA A 577 10.40 -21.75 19.54
N ALA A 578 11.71 -21.56 19.74
CA ALA A 578 12.57 -20.85 18.80
C ALA A 578 12.59 -21.54 17.43
N GLY A 579 12.80 -22.86 17.39
CA GLY A 579 12.79 -23.64 16.15
C GLY A 579 11.45 -23.59 15.40
N TRP A 580 10.33 -23.62 16.13
CA TRP A 580 9.01 -23.46 15.52
C TRP A 580 8.80 -22.05 14.96
N THR A 581 9.24 -21.03 15.69
CA THR A 581 9.17 -19.61 15.28
C THR A 581 9.98 -19.37 14.01
N TYR A 582 11.18 -19.94 13.92
CA TYR A 582 12.03 -19.85 12.73
C TYR A 582 11.36 -20.47 11.49
N ARG A 583 10.85 -21.71 11.61
CA ARG A 583 10.26 -22.44 10.47
C ARG A 583 8.95 -21.86 9.96
N ASN A 584 8.07 -21.43 10.88
CA ASN A 584 6.74 -20.93 10.52
C ASN A 584 6.74 -19.41 10.33
N GLY A 585 7.80 -18.75 10.77
CA GLY A 585 7.89 -17.30 10.81
C GLY A 585 6.87 -16.66 11.75
N ILE A 586 6.18 -17.36 12.65
CA ILE A 586 5.13 -16.79 13.54
C ILE A 586 5.65 -16.77 14.98
N SER A 587 5.36 -15.71 15.74
CA SER A 587 5.77 -15.58 17.14
C SER A 587 5.17 -16.68 18.02
N SER A 588 5.94 -17.18 18.98
CA SER A 588 5.55 -18.28 19.88
C SER A 588 6.14 -18.10 21.29
N GLY A 589 5.85 -19.02 22.20
CA GLY A 589 6.41 -19.01 23.56
C GLY A 589 5.49 -18.37 24.59
N LYS A 590 6.06 -17.89 25.70
CA LYS A 590 5.31 -17.36 26.84
C LYS A 590 4.24 -16.36 26.41
N ASP A 591 3.04 -16.52 26.96
CA ASP A 591 1.88 -15.68 26.67
C ASP A 591 1.47 -15.65 25.18
N THR A 592 1.61 -16.74 24.43
CA THR A 592 1.07 -16.90 23.07
C THR A 592 0.21 -18.17 22.97
N ASP A 593 -0.58 -18.32 21.90
CA ASP A 593 -1.41 -19.52 21.68
C ASP A 593 -0.58 -20.76 21.30
N THR A 594 0.70 -20.59 21.00
CA THR A 594 1.57 -21.65 20.46
C THR A 594 2.82 -21.83 21.33
N LEU A 595 3.04 -23.05 21.82
CA LEU A 595 4.19 -23.40 22.68
C LEU A 595 4.32 -22.47 23.91
N SER A 596 3.19 -22.17 24.55
CA SER A 596 3.07 -21.26 25.71
C SER A 596 3.84 -21.70 26.96
N SER A 597 4.33 -22.93 26.98
CA SER A 597 5.12 -23.52 28.07
C SER A 597 6.59 -23.09 28.08
N ALA A 598 7.08 -22.42 27.03
CA ALA A 598 8.42 -21.86 26.99
C ALA A 598 8.56 -20.66 27.95
N ALA A 599 9.75 -20.43 28.51
CA ALA A 599 9.97 -19.36 29.48
C ALA A 599 10.10 -17.99 28.81
N LEU A 600 10.59 -17.95 27.57
CA LEU A 600 10.72 -16.74 26.76
C LEU A 600 9.60 -16.63 25.72
N ARG A 601 9.39 -15.41 25.23
CA ARG A 601 8.59 -15.17 24.03
C ARG A 601 9.51 -14.96 22.82
N TYR A 602 9.24 -15.67 21.73
CA TYR A 602 10.06 -15.66 20.53
C TYR A 602 9.41 -14.88 19.39
N TYR A 603 10.21 -14.01 18.77
CA TYR A 603 9.84 -13.17 17.64
C TYR A 603 10.71 -13.53 16.43
N PRO A 604 10.12 -13.71 15.24
CA PRO A 604 10.85 -14.04 14.03
C PRO A 604 11.59 -12.81 13.49
N LEU A 605 12.86 -12.97 13.11
CA LEU A 605 13.63 -11.96 12.38
C LEU A 605 13.32 -12.10 10.89
N ARG A 606 12.29 -11.38 10.42
CA ARG A 606 11.78 -11.51 9.04
C ARG A 606 12.41 -10.49 8.09
N THR A 607 12.77 -10.97 6.91
CA THR A 607 13.20 -10.20 5.74
C THR A 607 12.34 -10.58 4.53
N PRO A 608 12.37 -9.82 3.42
CA PRO A 608 11.73 -10.23 2.16
C PRO A 608 12.23 -11.59 1.65
N SER A 609 13.47 -11.96 1.97
CA SER A 609 14.11 -13.22 1.55
C SER A 609 13.77 -14.41 2.45
N GLY A 610 13.17 -14.18 3.63
CA GLY A 610 12.79 -15.22 4.58
C GLY A 610 13.08 -14.86 6.04
N VAL A 611 13.02 -15.86 6.91
CA VAL A 611 13.36 -15.71 8.34
C VAL A 611 14.86 -15.95 8.51
N VAL A 612 15.60 -14.93 8.92
CA VAL A 612 17.07 -15.01 9.09
C VAL A 612 17.48 -15.47 10.50
N GLY A 613 16.54 -15.49 11.44
CA GLY A 613 16.79 -15.88 12.83
C GLY A 613 15.59 -15.63 13.74
N VAL A 614 15.81 -15.74 15.05
CA VAL A 614 14.78 -15.59 16.07
C VAL A 614 15.30 -14.76 17.24
N MET A 615 14.48 -13.87 17.77
CA MET A 615 14.73 -13.09 18.97
C MET A 615 13.81 -13.56 20.11
N GLY A 616 14.38 -14.14 21.15
CA GLY A 616 13.71 -14.45 22.41
C GLY A 616 13.75 -13.25 23.36
N ILE A 617 12.64 -12.97 24.04
CA ILE A 617 12.52 -11.86 25.00
C ILE A 617 11.94 -12.36 26.33
N LYS A 618 12.52 -11.86 27.41
CA LYS A 618 12.07 -12.08 28.79
C LYS A 618 11.97 -10.75 29.55
N PRO A 619 10.81 -10.39 30.10
CA PRO A 619 10.70 -9.26 31.03
C PRO A 619 11.59 -9.45 32.26
N GLU A 620 12.17 -8.37 32.80
CA GLU A 620 13.07 -8.49 33.97
C GLU A 620 12.32 -8.87 35.26
N GLU A 621 11.09 -8.39 35.45
CA GLU A 621 10.22 -8.87 36.53
C GLU A 621 9.72 -10.29 36.23
N GLN A 622 9.79 -11.19 37.23
CA GLN A 622 9.40 -12.60 37.10
C GLN A 622 7.93 -12.80 36.63
N ASP A 623 7.06 -11.84 36.92
CA ASP A 623 5.65 -11.75 36.48
C ASP A 623 5.37 -10.57 35.52
N GLY A 624 6.41 -9.97 34.95
CA GLY A 624 6.27 -8.84 34.03
C GLY A 624 5.47 -9.23 32.79
N ILE A 625 4.37 -8.53 32.54
CA ILE A 625 3.55 -8.69 31.33
C ILE A 625 4.08 -7.71 30.27
N ILE A 626 4.45 -8.20 29.09
CA ILE A 626 4.79 -7.35 27.94
C ILE A 626 3.54 -6.57 27.53
N ARG A 627 3.57 -5.24 27.71
CA ARG A 627 2.46 -4.34 27.34
C ARG A 627 2.37 -4.22 25.82
N LEU A 628 1.20 -3.89 25.29
CA LEU A 628 0.95 -3.74 23.85
C LEU A 628 1.90 -2.73 23.16
N GLU A 629 2.24 -1.64 23.85
CA GLU A 629 3.17 -0.62 23.35
C GLU A 629 4.62 -1.17 23.27
N GLN A 630 5.04 -1.99 24.25
CA GLN A 630 6.33 -2.68 24.24
C GLN A 630 6.39 -3.74 23.14
N GLU A 631 5.29 -4.48 22.92
CA GLU A 631 5.20 -5.52 21.88
C GLU A 631 5.47 -4.94 20.48
N ARG A 632 4.91 -3.76 20.14
CA ARG A 632 5.19 -3.09 18.86
C ARG A 632 6.63 -2.61 18.71
N LEU A 633 7.24 -2.16 19.80
CA LEU A 633 8.62 -1.69 19.77
C LEU A 633 9.59 -2.88 19.59
N ILE A 634 9.30 -3.99 20.26
CA ILE A 634 9.98 -5.28 20.11
C ILE A 634 9.89 -5.79 18.67
N GLU A 635 8.70 -5.81 18.06
CA GLU A 635 8.53 -6.25 16.66
C GLU A 635 9.30 -5.36 15.68
N ALA A 636 9.31 -4.05 15.91
CA ALA A 636 10.08 -3.12 15.09
C ALA A 636 11.59 -3.32 15.26
N PHE A 637 12.06 -3.56 16.47
CA PHE A 637 13.46 -3.94 16.74
C PHE A 637 13.82 -5.27 16.06
N ALA A 638 12.94 -6.27 16.09
CA ALA A 638 13.12 -7.53 15.39
C ALA A 638 13.30 -7.32 13.87
N SER A 639 12.44 -6.50 13.26
CA SER A 639 12.50 -6.21 11.83
C SER A 639 13.78 -5.45 11.44
N GLN A 640 14.17 -4.41 12.19
CA GLN A 640 15.42 -3.68 11.94
C GLN A 640 16.65 -4.56 12.12
N THR A 641 16.63 -5.46 13.11
CA THR A 641 17.70 -6.44 13.33
C THR A 641 17.81 -7.42 12.17
N ALA A 642 16.68 -7.91 11.66
CA ALA A 642 16.65 -8.81 10.51
C ALA A 642 17.30 -8.17 9.27
N MET A 643 16.92 -6.92 8.96
CA MET A 643 17.51 -6.16 7.84
C MET A 643 19.01 -5.92 8.03
N ALA A 644 19.46 -5.62 9.26
CA ALA A 644 20.87 -5.42 9.55
C ALA A 644 21.69 -6.71 9.37
N ILE A 645 21.17 -7.85 9.83
CA ILE A 645 21.82 -9.16 9.67
C ILE A 645 21.95 -9.51 8.18
N GLU A 646 20.85 -9.43 7.42
CA GLU A 646 20.86 -9.74 5.98
C GLU A 646 21.85 -8.85 5.21
N ARG A 647 21.89 -7.55 5.52
CA ARG A 647 22.87 -6.62 4.93
C ARG A 647 24.31 -7.04 5.23
N ILE A 648 24.61 -7.41 6.48
CA ILE A 648 25.96 -7.80 6.91
C ILE A 648 26.37 -9.14 6.28
N GLU A 649 25.46 -10.11 6.22
CA GLU A 649 25.68 -11.41 5.57
C GLU A 649 25.93 -11.25 4.07
N PHE A 650 25.13 -10.43 3.39
CA PHE A 650 25.31 -10.11 1.97
C PHE A 650 26.67 -9.46 1.70
N TRP A 651 27.08 -8.50 2.54
CA TRP A 651 28.39 -7.86 2.44
C TRP A 651 29.55 -8.85 2.64
N ASN A 652 29.41 -9.76 3.62
CA ASN A 652 30.39 -10.83 3.86
C ASN A 652 30.48 -11.82 2.69
N GLN A 653 29.36 -12.15 2.04
CA GLN A 653 29.36 -13.00 0.85
C GLN A 653 30.10 -12.33 -0.33
N ILE A 654 29.86 -11.04 -0.57
CA ILE A 654 30.56 -10.27 -1.62
C ILE A 654 32.08 -10.23 -1.35
N CYS A 655 32.50 -9.99 -0.10
CA CYS A 655 33.92 -10.00 0.23
C CYS A 655 34.57 -11.38 0.08
N ARG A 656 33.83 -12.47 0.33
CA ARG A 656 34.31 -13.84 0.12
C ARG A 656 34.43 -14.19 -1.36
N SER A 657 33.48 -13.78 -2.20
CA SER A 657 33.52 -14.02 -3.65
C SER A 657 34.60 -13.18 -4.36
N GLY A 658 34.79 -11.92 -3.95
CA GLY A 658 35.86 -11.06 -4.46
C GLY A 658 37.27 -11.62 -4.20
N LYS A 659 37.51 -12.17 -3.00
CA LYS A 659 38.79 -12.82 -2.66
C LYS A 659 39.06 -14.12 -3.42
N GLN A 660 38.02 -14.83 -3.87
CA GLN A 660 38.18 -16.02 -4.72
C GLN A 660 38.48 -15.65 -6.19
N GLY A 661 37.98 -14.50 -6.68
CA GLY A 661 38.26 -14.00 -8.03
C GLY A 661 39.70 -13.54 -8.24
N GLU A 662 40.30 -12.83 -7.27
CA GLU A 662 41.70 -12.37 -7.36
C GLU A 662 42.73 -13.51 -7.25
N GLY A 663 42.37 -14.64 -6.62
CA GLY A 663 43.24 -15.81 -6.53
C GLY A 663 43.43 -16.59 -7.84
N GLN A 664 42.55 -16.40 -8.83
CA GLN A 664 42.63 -17.09 -10.12
C GLN A 664 43.31 -16.28 -11.23
N THR A 665 43.60 -14.99 -11.02
CA THR A 665 44.19 -14.11 -12.06
C THR A 665 45.72 -14.02 -12.03
N THR A 666 46.41 -14.76 -11.14
CA THR A 666 47.88 -14.68 -10.99
C THR A 666 48.63 -15.94 -11.45
N ILE A 667 48.01 -16.79 -12.28
CA ILE A 667 48.71 -17.87 -12.99
C ILE A 667 48.26 -17.83 -14.45
N GLY A 668 48.96 -17.05 -15.25
CA GLY A 668 48.82 -16.94 -16.70
C GLY A 668 50.11 -16.42 -17.30
#